data_AF-A0A9P6GLE9-F1
#
_entry.id   AF-A0A9P6GLE9-F1
#
_cell.length_a   1.000
_cell.length_b   1.000
_cell.length_c   1.000
_cell.angle_alpha   90.00
_cell.angle_beta   90.00
_cell.angle_gamma   90.00
#
_symmetry.space_group_name_H-M   'P 1'
#
loop_
_entity.id
_entity.type
_entity.pdbx_description
1 polymer ?
#
loop_
_entity_poly.entity_id
_entity_poly.type
_entity_poly.pdbx_seq_one_letter_code
_entity_poly.pdbx_strand_id
1 'polypeptide(L)'
;MPADRLLSTLLRSLQTYTDQQDTPRILGTASSLLTTLGNPHNLSLLTSHLLTAPALWDRPEGVRTPLRLLSVFHTAVTAVINHQNDLRWDKAPQVLPGQTPVGGGLPLDEWVRAVVAGADERSQRWKHLITLGGLLIAIGSLEEQGMELYWASGIKKRVEVALVRATNLALVEVRERSEVDGLGGQTIVLVLNHAFGCISDAEKALLDYDLLLPVLIGTAYFSNEGFQSAYFMGGLNLDIKRTGAKLDWDASSTSFRQVEAILARPLVSSMGPLSRIIAHAVENVRDPWVIQAMMDDLASFARALTTQWRQINLSEVDPAEEDIFLEEAALHKTVPLLWTLLKAALFATTITLQGVLVRTLGDSTLAGDAVAPVIASQTLQTLRHLYFITSRLGPASFSQHTFVYLTAIDILSAYPMHADKFLKAIAPPQLGQIPRHPLDRILDLYFLNTAEHFSLVLSTAANEDLLVASAVPYLAAGANHNMLPIFEAAHSVMLAVLSAPQSAEITAKHLPFYIDALFSVFPHNLSPRQFRLAFKTLMRVTAPPSAISASHPDLSATLMELVYHRALSAPTQPLPPDEMTLALQGSDAPPPALSEQAVLALTLLDALPFLTISLLEEWMPLCAELLSQIDDAAMREAVKARYWEVLVSGEMDPERSGLAVAWWGTRGGRDMVLLGREMEQQEYMMSGALPVEHTPRESKL
;
A
#
# COMPACT_ATOMS: atom_id res chain seq x y z
N MET A 1 -51.38 30.73 5.65
CA MET A 1 -52.00 30.56 6.98
C MET A 1 -51.66 29.24 7.68
N PRO A 2 -51.65 28.03 7.07
CA PRO A 2 -51.20 26.82 7.77
C PRO A 2 -49.67 26.77 7.98
N ALA A 3 -48.88 27.19 6.99
CA ALA A 3 -47.42 27.23 7.07
C ALA A 3 -46.89 28.19 8.16
N ASP A 4 -47.54 29.35 8.37
CA ASP A 4 -47.11 30.33 9.39
C ASP A 4 -47.36 29.84 10.82
N ARG A 5 -48.43 29.05 11.04
CA ARG A 5 -48.72 28.38 12.32
C ARG A 5 -47.72 27.26 12.61
N LEU A 6 -47.33 26.51 11.58
CA LEU A 6 -46.28 25.50 11.70
C LEU A 6 -44.91 26.13 11.97
N LEU A 7 -44.58 27.23 11.31
CA LEU A 7 -43.35 27.99 11.56
C LEU A 7 -43.27 28.48 13.00
N SER A 8 -44.31 29.14 13.51
CA SER A 8 -44.34 29.60 14.91
C SER A 8 -44.22 28.45 15.93
N THR A 9 -44.80 27.30 15.64
CA THR A 9 -44.67 26.08 16.47
C THR A 9 -43.24 25.54 16.43
N LEU A 10 -42.63 25.46 15.24
CA LEU A 10 -41.25 25.01 15.07
C LEU A 10 -40.25 25.97 15.75
N LEU A 11 -40.43 27.27 15.59
CA LEU A 11 -39.58 28.28 16.22
C LEU A 11 -39.64 28.17 17.75
N ARG A 12 -40.83 27.89 18.32
CA ARG A 12 -40.96 27.63 19.75
C ARG A 12 -40.24 26.35 20.16
N SER A 13 -40.36 25.26 19.40
CA SER A 13 -39.64 24.01 19.70
C SER A 13 -38.11 24.16 19.58
N LEU A 14 -37.62 25.00 18.67
CA LEU A 14 -36.19 25.29 18.50
C LEU A 14 -35.61 26.13 19.66
N GLN A 15 -36.47 26.85 20.39
CA GLN A 15 -36.08 27.68 21.55
C GLN A 15 -36.07 26.89 22.86
N THR A 16 -36.81 25.78 22.94
CA THR A 16 -36.89 24.92 24.14
C THR A 16 -35.92 23.76 24.02
N TYR A 17 -35.27 23.38 25.13
CA TYR A 17 -34.49 22.14 25.16
C TYR A 17 -35.37 20.93 24.79
N THR A 18 -34.92 20.14 23.82
CA THR A 18 -35.57 18.90 23.39
C THR A 18 -34.60 17.74 23.50
N ASP A 19 -35.07 16.57 23.92
CA ASP A 19 -34.26 15.35 23.87
C ASP A 19 -33.89 15.03 22.41
N GLN A 20 -32.68 14.51 22.18
CA GLN A 20 -32.12 14.27 20.85
C GLN A 20 -32.98 13.35 19.95
N GLN A 21 -33.89 12.57 20.54
CA GLN A 21 -34.86 11.73 19.83
C GLN A 21 -35.87 12.54 19.01
N ASP A 22 -36.16 13.80 19.37
CA ASP A 22 -37.09 14.68 18.65
C ASP A 22 -36.41 15.46 17.51
N THR A 23 -35.07 15.50 17.46
CA THR A 23 -34.28 16.22 16.46
C THR A 23 -34.64 15.83 15.01
N PRO A 24 -34.78 14.54 14.63
CA PRO A 24 -35.15 14.17 13.25
C PRO A 24 -36.50 14.74 12.81
N ARG A 25 -37.48 14.80 13.74
CA ARG A 25 -38.81 15.35 13.46
C ARG A 25 -38.76 16.86 13.28
N ILE A 26 -37.99 17.56 14.11
CA ILE A 26 -37.75 19.01 14.00
C ILE A 26 -37.11 19.33 12.64
N LEU A 27 -36.06 18.60 12.26
CA LEU A 27 -35.35 18.80 11.00
C LEU A 27 -36.22 18.45 9.78
N GLY A 28 -37.02 17.39 9.84
CA GLY A 28 -37.99 17.06 8.78
C GLY A 28 -39.04 18.15 8.59
N THR A 29 -39.53 18.73 9.68
CA THR A 29 -40.47 19.87 9.63
C THR A 29 -39.79 21.12 9.06
N ALA A 30 -38.54 21.38 9.45
CA ALA A 30 -37.75 22.49 8.92
C ALA A 30 -37.53 22.36 7.40
N SER A 31 -37.17 21.16 6.92
CA SER A 31 -36.99 20.89 5.49
C SER A 31 -38.28 21.12 4.70
N SER A 32 -39.44 20.72 5.23
CA SER A 32 -40.74 20.96 4.58
C SER A 32 -41.15 22.43 4.61
N LEU A 33 -40.81 23.19 5.65
CA LEU A 33 -41.09 24.62 5.70
C LEU A 33 -40.19 25.41 4.75
N LEU A 34 -38.92 25.06 4.63
CA LEU A 34 -38.01 25.68 3.66
C LEU A 34 -38.53 25.56 2.21
N THR A 35 -39.27 24.50 1.88
CA THR A 35 -39.85 24.29 0.54
C THR A 35 -41.25 24.88 0.37
N THR A 36 -41.91 25.40 1.41
CA THR A 36 -43.30 25.89 1.33
C THR A 36 -43.46 27.36 1.69
N LEU A 37 -42.51 27.94 2.41
CA LEU A 37 -42.52 29.36 2.78
C LEU A 37 -42.28 30.26 1.56
N GLY A 38 -43.24 31.14 1.26
CA GLY A 38 -43.16 32.12 0.16
C GLY A 38 -42.68 33.51 0.56
N ASN A 39 -42.44 33.78 1.85
CA ASN A 39 -41.91 35.06 2.31
C ASN A 39 -40.38 34.95 2.54
N PRO A 40 -39.54 35.71 1.82
CA PRO A 40 -38.08 35.72 2.00
C PRO A 40 -37.62 35.96 3.45
N HIS A 41 -38.33 36.80 4.19
CA HIS A 41 -37.98 37.08 5.59
C HIS A 41 -38.19 35.85 6.49
N ASN A 42 -39.24 35.07 6.24
CA ASN A 42 -39.51 33.85 7.00
C ASN A 42 -38.46 32.76 6.72
N LEU A 43 -37.95 32.68 5.48
CA LEU A 43 -36.85 31.78 5.12
C LEU A 43 -35.55 32.17 5.82
N SER A 44 -35.24 33.48 5.82
CA SER A 44 -34.06 34.03 6.52
C SER A 44 -34.15 33.75 8.02
N LEU A 45 -35.31 34.01 8.61
CA LEU A 45 -35.59 33.77 10.04
C LEU A 45 -35.44 32.29 10.40
N LEU A 46 -36.06 31.39 9.64
CA LEU A 46 -35.95 29.95 9.87
C LEU A 46 -34.50 29.48 9.78
N THR A 47 -33.75 29.93 8.77
CA THR A 47 -32.34 29.59 8.63
C THR A 47 -31.51 30.09 9.82
N SER A 48 -31.66 31.36 10.21
CA SER A 48 -30.97 31.93 11.38
C SER A 48 -31.26 31.11 12.65
N HIS A 49 -32.53 30.75 12.89
CA HIS A 49 -32.90 29.93 14.04
C HIS A 49 -32.31 28.51 13.97
N LEU A 50 -32.24 27.86 12.80
CA LEU A 50 -31.59 26.54 12.69
C LEU A 50 -30.08 26.61 13.04
N LEU A 51 -29.42 27.72 12.73
CA LEU A 51 -27.99 27.91 13.02
C LEU A 51 -27.72 28.36 14.47
N THR A 52 -28.70 28.92 15.18
CA THR A 52 -28.53 29.41 16.56
C THR A 52 -29.33 28.64 17.61
N ALA A 53 -30.21 27.73 17.23
CA ALA A 53 -31.13 27.05 18.15
C ALA A 53 -30.42 26.25 19.26
N PRO A 54 -30.69 26.54 20.55
CA PRO A 54 -30.18 25.76 21.67
C PRO A 54 -30.54 24.27 21.56
N ALA A 55 -31.75 23.97 21.09
CA ALA A 55 -32.24 22.60 20.88
C ALA A 55 -31.32 21.73 19.99
N LEU A 56 -30.54 22.36 19.10
CA LEU A 56 -29.64 21.67 18.18
C LEU A 56 -28.17 21.76 18.61
N TRP A 57 -27.79 22.87 19.26
CA TRP A 57 -26.38 23.23 19.47
C TRP A 57 -25.91 23.14 20.92
N ASP A 58 -26.80 22.99 21.92
CA ASP A 58 -26.39 22.87 23.32
C ASP A 58 -25.69 21.53 23.63
N ARG A 59 -26.09 20.45 22.95
CA ARG A 59 -25.50 19.11 23.05
C ARG A 59 -25.46 18.42 21.68
N PRO A 60 -24.54 18.82 20.78
CA PRO A 60 -24.44 18.22 19.46
C PRO A 60 -23.92 16.77 19.51
N GLU A 61 -24.44 15.88 18.65
CA GLU A 61 -23.90 14.52 18.44
C GLU A 61 -22.67 14.59 17.52
N GLY A 62 -21.66 15.38 17.91
CA GLY A 62 -20.46 15.58 17.09
C GLY A 62 -20.79 16.08 15.69
N VAL A 63 -20.11 15.55 14.66
CA VAL A 63 -20.36 15.94 13.25
C VAL A 63 -21.66 15.40 12.66
N ARG A 64 -22.39 14.53 13.36
CA ARG A 64 -23.70 14.05 12.88
C ARG A 64 -24.75 15.16 12.89
N THR A 65 -24.71 16.06 13.88
CA THR A 65 -25.60 17.22 13.94
C THR A 65 -25.43 18.15 12.72
N PRO A 66 -24.22 18.66 12.39
CA PRO A 66 -24.03 19.48 11.20
C PRO A 66 -24.30 18.71 9.90
N LEU A 67 -24.01 17.40 9.82
CA LEU A 67 -24.37 16.60 8.65
C LEU A 67 -25.88 16.56 8.42
N ARG A 68 -26.67 16.29 9.46
CA ARG A 68 -28.14 16.28 9.37
C ARG A 68 -28.69 17.65 8.95
N LEU A 69 -28.12 18.74 9.48
CA LEU A 69 -28.50 20.10 9.08
C LEU A 69 -28.10 20.43 7.64
N LEU A 70 -26.94 19.98 7.20
CA LEU A 70 -26.52 20.10 5.80
C LEU A 70 -27.52 19.39 4.88
N SER A 71 -27.98 18.19 5.26
CA SER A 71 -29.00 17.45 4.52
C SER A 71 -30.35 18.18 4.44
N VAL A 72 -30.73 18.98 5.44
CA VAL A 72 -31.95 19.80 5.40
C VAL A 72 -31.88 20.84 4.27
N PHE A 73 -30.78 21.59 4.19
CA PHE A 73 -30.61 22.60 3.13
C PHE A 73 -30.44 21.96 1.75
N HIS A 74 -29.70 20.84 1.68
CA HIS A 74 -29.55 20.04 0.46
C HIS A 74 -30.91 19.58 -0.06
N THR A 75 -31.72 18.93 0.78
CA THR A 75 -33.03 18.40 0.39
C THR A 75 -33.99 19.51 -0.02
N ALA A 76 -33.99 20.63 0.70
CA ALA A 76 -34.86 21.76 0.40
C ALA A 76 -34.57 22.38 -0.97
N VAL A 77 -33.30 22.65 -1.29
CA VAL A 77 -32.96 23.26 -2.59
C VAL A 77 -33.14 22.26 -3.74
N THR A 78 -32.86 20.97 -3.54
CA THR A 78 -33.14 19.93 -4.54
C THR A 78 -34.61 19.92 -4.93
N ALA A 79 -35.52 20.00 -3.95
CA ALA A 79 -36.96 20.06 -4.22
C ALA A 79 -37.37 21.33 -4.98
N VAL A 80 -36.78 22.49 -4.62
CA VAL A 80 -37.05 23.76 -5.32
C VAL A 80 -36.52 23.74 -6.76
N ILE A 81 -35.31 23.21 -6.98
CA ILE A 81 -34.72 23.09 -8.32
C ILE A 81 -35.54 22.13 -9.18
N ASN A 82 -35.88 20.94 -8.68
CA ASN A 82 -36.70 19.97 -9.42
C ASN A 82 -38.06 20.57 -9.81
N HIS A 83 -38.70 21.29 -8.91
CA HIS A 83 -39.97 21.95 -9.23
C HIS A 83 -39.82 23.03 -10.30
N GLN A 84 -38.80 23.88 -10.20
CA GLN A 84 -38.55 24.91 -11.22
C GLN A 84 -38.10 24.32 -12.54
N ASN A 85 -37.42 23.18 -12.49
CA ASN A 85 -37.09 22.39 -13.65
C ASN A 85 -38.41 21.95 -14.29
N ASP A 86 -39.25 21.20 -13.59
CA ASP A 86 -40.54 20.73 -14.12
C ASP A 86 -41.45 21.85 -14.66
N LEU A 87 -41.43 23.04 -14.07
CA LEU A 87 -42.14 24.22 -14.60
C LEU A 87 -41.60 24.69 -15.96
N ARG A 88 -40.29 24.58 -16.21
CA ARG A 88 -39.65 24.96 -17.49
C ARG A 88 -39.95 23.99 -18.64
N TRP A 89 -40.18 22.70 -18.33
CA TRP A 89 -40.51 21.67 -19.34
C TRP A 89 -42.02 21.32 -19.35
N ASP A 90 -42.88 22.14 -18.75
CA ASP A 90 -44.33 21.92 -18.64
C ASP A 90 -44.71 20.54 -18.06
N LYS A 91 -43.88 20.00 -17.16
CA LYS A 91 -44.09 18.73 -16.44
C LYS A 91 -44.60 18.92 -15.01
N ALA A 92 -44.67 20.15 -14.53
CA ALA A 92 -45.06 20.43 -13.16
C ALA A 92 -46.53 20.05 -12.90
N PRO A 93 -46.84 19.40 -11.77
CA PRO A 93 -48.22 19.10 -11.39
C PRO A 93 -49.02 20.41 -11.20
N GLN A 94 -50.26 20.43 -11.69
CA GLN A 94 -51.16 21.57 -11.50
C GLN A 94 -51.40 21.80 -10.01
N VAL A 95 -51.10 23.01 -9.54
CA VAL A 95 -51.31 23.39 -8.14
C VAL A 95 -52.81 23.45 -7.87
N LEU A 96 -53.30 22.59 -6.97
CA LEU A 96 -54.70 22.58 -6.59
C LEU A 96 -55.06 23.87 -5.81
N PRO A 97 -56.30 24.38 -5.91
CA PRO A 97 -56.74 25.55 -5.15
C PRO A 97 -56.49 25.38 -3.64
N GLY A 98 -55.65 26.26 -3.07
CA GLY A 98 -55.29 26.25 -1.64
C GLY A 98 -53.96 25.56 -1.29
N GLN A 99 -53.28 24.92 -2.26
CA GLN A 99 -51.92 24.42 -2.07
C GLN A 99 -50.87 25.51 -2.34
N THR A 100 -49.83 25.57 -1.51
CA THR A 100 -48.66 26.42 -1.75
C THR A 100 -47.72 25.74 -2.75
N PRO A 101 -47.26 26.43 -3.81
CA PRO A 101 -46.28 25.88 -4.73
C PRO A 101 -44.97 25.57 -4.00
N VAL A 102 -44.21 24.60 -4.51
CA VAL A 102 -42.87 24.27 -3.98
C VAL A 102 -41.94 25.47 -4.21
N GLY A 103 -41.12 25.81 -3.22
CA GLY A 103 -40.37 27.06 -3.15
C GLY A 103 -41.22 28.28 -2.74
N GLY A 104 -42.47 28.07 -2.33
CA GLY A 104 -43.39 29.14 -1.92
C GLY A 104 -43.75 30.13 -3.02
N GLY A 105 -43.43 29.81 -4.28
CA GLY A 105 -43.66 30.67 -5.46
C GLY A 105 -42.52 31.66 -5.74
N LEU A 106 -41.41 31.59 -5.00
CA LEU A 106 -40.24 32.45 -5.21
C LEU A 106 -39.36 31.92 -6.36
N PRO A 107 -38.74 32.82 -7.15
CA PRO A 107 -37.68 32.41 -8.07
C PRO A 107 -36.47 31.87 -7.29
N LEU A 108 -35.71 30.94 -7.87
CA LEU A 108 -34.61 30.25 -7.16
C LEU A 108 -33.59 31.24 -6.60
N ASP A 109 -33.28 32.30 -7.34
CA ASP A 109 -32.34 33.32 -6.93
C ASP A 109 -32.79 34.10 -5.68
N GLU A 110 -34.09 34.40 -5.56
CA GLU A 110 -34.64 35.08 -4.38
C GLU A 110 -34.72 34.12 -3.20
N TRP A 111 -35.12 32.87 -3.44
CA TRP A 111 -35.15 31.82 -2.42
C TRP A 111 -33.76 31.55 -1.84
N VAL A 112 -32.75 31.36 -2.69
CA VAL A 112 -31.36 31.13 -2.25
C VAL A 112 -30.81 32.35 -1.51
N ARG A 113 -31.05 33.57 -2.00
CA ARG A 113 -30.64 34.79 -1.29
C ARG A 113 -31.29 34.90 0.08
N ALA A 114 -32.57 34.56 0.20
CA ALA A 114 -33.28 34.57 1.48
C ALA A 114 -32.72 33.54 2.47
N VAL A 115 -32.43 32.33 2.01
CA VAL A 115 -31.82 31.30 2.86
C VAL A 115 -30.42 31.74 3.31
N VAL A 116 -29.57 32.18 2.38
CA VAL A 116 -28.21 32.64 2.71
C VAL A 116 -28.22 33.87 3.63
N ALA A 117 -29.19 34.77 3.50
CA ALA A 117 -29.34 35.93 4.38
C ALA A 117 -29.62 35.56 5.85
N GLY A 118 -30.12 34.35 6.12
CA GLY A 118 -30.28 33.84 7.48
C GLY A 118 -28.98 33.37 8.14
N ALA A 119 -27.91 33.13 7.36
CA ALA A 119 -26.56 32.89 7.88
C ALA A 119 -25.90 34.24 8.24
N ASP A 120 -26.48 34.90 9.25
CA ASP A 120 -26.10 36.23 9.70
C ASP A 120 -25.10 36.20 10.87
N GLU A 121 -24.75 37.39 11.37
CA GLU A 121 -23.76 37.57 12.46
C GLU A 121 -24.18 36.95 13.80
N ARG A 122 -25.43 36.48 13.94
CA ARG A 122 -25.91 35.83 15.16
C ARG A 122 -25.39 34.40 15.29
N SER A 123 -24.96 33.81 14.19
CA SER A 123 -24.38 32.47 14.14
C SER A 123 -22.88 32.53 13.85
N GLN A 124 -22.14 31.57 14.39
CA GLN A 124 -20.69 31.43 14.16
C GLN A 124 -20.40 31.15 12.68
N ARG A 125 -19.27 31.64 12.15
CA ARG A 125 -18.99 31.59 10.70
C ARG A 125 -18.90 30.17 10.17
N TRP A 126 -18.38 29.23 10.96
CA TRP A 126 -18.31 27.81 10.57
C TRP A 126 -19.71 27.20 10.37
N LYS A 127 -20.76 27.71 11.01
CA LYS A 127 -22.15 27.26 10.80
C LYS A 127 -22.70 27.71 9.45
N HIS A 128 -22.21 28.83 8.91
CA HIS A 128 -22.62 29.34 7.59
C HIS A 128 -22.27 28.34 6.47
N LEU A 129 -21.19 27.58 6.65
CA LEU A 129 -20.77 26.53 5.71
C LEU A 129 -21.82 25.42 5.58
N ILE A 130 -22.60 25.14 6.62
CA ILE A 130 -23.65 24.10 6.58
C ILE A 130 -24.71 24.47 5.54
N THR A 131 -25.14 25.73 5.56
CA THR A 131 -26.11 26.26 4.60
C THR A 131 -25.51 26.35 3.20
N LEU A 132 -24.36 27.00 3.05
CA LEU A 132 -23.72 27.21 1.74
C LEU A 132 -23.31 25.88 1.09
N GLY A 133 -22.74 24.96 1.87
CA GLY A 133 -22.35 23.62 1.44
C GLY A 133 -23.55 22.78 1.05
N GLY A 134 -24.61 22.76 1.86
CA GLY A 134 -25.84 22.03 1.52
C GLY A 134 -26.44 22.50 0.19
N LEU A 135 -26.45 23.82 -0.05
CA LEU A 135 -26.91 24.40 -1.31
C LEU A 135 -26.03 23.99 -2.50
N LEU A 136 -24.70 24.10 -2.35
CA LEU A 136 -23.75 23.80 -3.43
C LEU A 136 -23.74 22.30 -3.80
N ILE A 137 -23.71 21.42 -2.80
CA ILE A 137 -23.71 19.96 -2.99
C ILE A 137 -24.98 19.51 -3.71
N ALA A 138 -26.13 20.08 -3.38
CA ALA A 138 -27.39 19.75 -4.05
C ALA A 138 -27.38 20.15 -5.53
N ILE A 139 -26.92 21.36 -5.84
CA ILE A 139 -26.79 21.81 -7.24
C ILE A 139 -25.81 20.89 -8.00
N GLY A 140 -24.65 20.60 -7.42
CA GLY A 140 -23.65 19.71 -8.04
C GLY A 140 -24.16 18.29 -8.26
N SER A 141 -24.87 17.72 -7.27
CA SER A 141 -25.43 16.37 -7.38
C SER A 141 -26.47 16.24 -8.49
N LEU A 142 -27.28 17.29 -8.73
CA LEU A 142 -28.25 17.30 -9.84
C LEU A 142 -27.55 17.39 -11.20
N GLU A 143 -26.47 18.15 -11.31
CA GLU A 143 -25.65 18.20 -12.53
C GLU A 143 -25.01 16.83 -12.83
N GLU A 144 -24.47 16.15 -11.81
CA GLU A 144 -23.92 14.79 -11.94
C GLU A 144 -24.98 13.76 -12.37
N GLN A 145 -26.24 13.95 -11.96
CA GLN A 145 -27.38 13.15 -12.41
C GLN A 145 -27.83 13.48 -13.85
N GLY A 146 -27.13 14.38 -14.55
CA GLY A 146 -27.40 14.74 -15.95
C GLY A 146 -28.46 15.82 -16.13
N MET A 147 -28.83 16.55 -15.07
CA MET A 147 -29.78 17.67 -15.18
C MET A 147 -29.10 18.91 -15.78
N GLU A 148 -29.68 19.46 -16.86
CA GLU A 148 -29.17 20.67 -17.51
C GLU A 148 -29.51 21.94 -16.69
N LEU A 149 -28.57 22.37 -15.85
CA LEU A 149 -28.73 23.49 -14.91
C LEU A 149 -28.06 24.80 -15.36
N TYR A 150 -27.94 25.04 -16.67
CA TYR A 150 -27.32 26.27 -17.20
C TYR A 150 -27.93 27.56 -16.63
N TRP A 151 -29.24 27.53 -16.33
CA TRP A 151 -30.00 28.64 -15.76
C TRP A 151 -29.75 28.89 -14.27
N ALA A 152 -29.20 27.89 -13.55
CA ALA A 152 -28.80 28.00 -12.15
C ALA A 152 -27.29 28.28 -11.98
N SER A 153 -26.51 28.26 -13.06
CA SER A 153 -25.04 28.43 -13.05
C SER A 153 -24.58 29.71 -12.33
N GLY A 154 -25.25 30.85 -12.54
CA GLY A 154 -24.91 32.11 -11.87
C GLY A 154 -25.22 32.11 -10.37
N ILE A 155 -26.15 31.27 -9.91
CA ILE A 155 -26.43 31.07 -8.48
C ILE A 155 -25.37 30.14 -7.90
N LYS A 156 -25.09 29.01 -8.58
CA LYS A 156 -24.02 28.07 -8.21
C LYS A 156 -22.70 28.81 -7.97
N LYS A 157 -22.28 29.65 -8.93
CA LYS A 157 -21.03 30.41 -8.82
C LYS A 157 -21.01 31.37 -7.62
N ARG A 158 -22.13 32.02 -7.32
CA ARG A 158 -22.24 32.91 -6.14
C ARG A 158 -22.18 32.14 -4.83
N VAL A 159 -22.85 30.99 -4.74
CA VAL A 159 -22.81 30.12 -3.55
C VAL A 159 -21.40 29.54 -3.37
N GLU A 160 -20.74 29.15 -4.45
CA GLU A 160 -19.36 28.67 -4.46
C GLU A 160 -18.37 29.72 -3.91
N VAL A 161 -18.39 30.94 -4.45
CA VAL A 161 -17.57 32.07 -3.96
C VAL A 161 -17.87 32.38 -2.49
N ALA A 162 -19.15 32.37 -2.12
CA ALA A 162 -19.56 32.59 -0.73
C ALA A 162 -19.06 31.49 0.20
N LEU A 163 -19.09 30.22 -0.21
CA LEU A 163 -18.59 29.09 0.56
C LEU A 163 -17.09 29.21 0.82
N VAL A 164 -16.29 29.50 -0.21
CA VAL A 164 -14.83 29.68 -0.04
C VAL A 164 -14.51 30.85 0.90
N ARG A 165 -15.19 31.99 0.72
CA ARG A 165 -15.02 33.15 1.61
C ARG A 165 -15.42 32.83 3.05
N ALA A 166 -16.55 32.15 3.24
CA ALA A 166 -17.03 31.75 4.56
C ALA A 166 -16.06 30.75 5.22
N THR A 167 -15.50 29.80 4.47
CA THR A 167 -14.47 28.87 4.93
C THR A 167 -13.25 29.60 5.47
N ASN A 168 -12.68 30.54 4.71
CA ASN A 168 -11.50 31.28 5.15
C ASN A 168 -11.78 32.10 6.43
N LEU A 169 -12.95 32.74 6.52
CA LEU A 169 -13.36 33.47 7.74
C LEU A 169 -13.57 32.53 8.93
N ALA A 170 -14.15 31.36 8.69
CA ALA A 170 -14.38 30.35 9.72
C ALA A 170 -13.06 29.75 10.25
N LEU A 171 -12.08 29.53 9.38
CA LEU A 171 -10.74 29.06 9.77
C LEU A 171 -10.05 30.05 10.73
N VAL A 172 -10.14 31.34 10.44
CA VAL A 172 -9.62 32.40 11.33
C VAL A 172 -10.32 32.37 12.68
N GLU A 173 -11.66 32.31 12.69
CA GLU A 173 -12.46 32.26 13.93
C GLU A 173 -12.13 31.04 14.78
N VAL A 174 -12.02 29.85 14.18
CA VAL A 174 -11.69 28.60 14.88
C VAL A 174 -10.30 28.68 15.51
N ARG A 175 -9.32 29.22 14.79
CA ARG A 175 -7.96 29.40 15.31
C ARG A 175 -7.93 30.37 16.51
N GLU A 176 -8.63 31.49 16.40
CA GLU A 176 -8.64 32.53 17.45
C GLU A 176 -9.36 32.07 18.73
N ARG A 177 -10.41 31.25 18.59
CA ARG A 177 -11.25 30.87 19.74
C ARG A 177 -10.77 29.64 20.51
N SER A 178 -9.88 28.82 19.95
CA SER A 178 -9.37 27.60 20.60
C SER A 178 -10.48 26.78 21.30
N GLU A 179 -11.53 26.41 20.55
CA GLU A 179 -12.68 25.71 21.11
C GLU A 179 -12.30 24.33 21.68
N VAL A 180 -12.73 24.03 22.91
CA VAL A 180 -12.40 22.79 23.64
C VAL A 180 -12.88 21.54 22.89
N ASP A 181 -14.07 21.59 22.29
CA ASP A 181 -14.68 20.44 21.61
C ASP A 181 -14.28 20.32 20.12
N GLY A 182 -13.66 21.37 19.56
CA GLY A 182 -13.18 21.40 18.17
C GLY A 182 -14.28 21.28 17.08
N LEU A 183 -15.56 21.35 17.44
CA LEU A 183 -16.68 21.11 16.53
C LEU A 183 -16.69 22.06 15.31
N GLY A 184 -16.29 23.32 15.49
CA GLY A 184 -16.20 24.27 14.38
C GLY A 184 -15.24 23.79 13.29
N GLY A 185 -14.03 23.37 13.67
CA GLY A 185 -13.04 22.80 12.74
C GLY A 185 -13.54 21.53 12.07
N GLN A 186 -14.10 20.61 12.86
CA GLN A 186 -14.66 19.35 12.36
C GLN A 186 -15.80 19.57 11.34
N THR A 187 -16.62 20.61 11.56
CA THR A 187 -17.71 20.99 10.64
C THR A 187 -17.16 21.56 9.34
N ILE A 188 -16.11 22.39 9.38
CA ILE A 188 -15.42 22.88 8.17
C ILE A 188 -14.95 21.69 7.33
N VAL A 189 -14.27 20.73 7.96
CA VAL A 189 -13.78 19.51 7.28
C VAL A 189 -14.92 18.70 6.69
N LEU A 190 -15.99 18.46 7.45
CA LEU A 190 -17.16 17.73 6.97
C LEU A 190 -17.76 18.38 5.72
N VAL A 191 -18.02 19.69 5.77
CA VAL A 191 -18.66 20.40 4.65
C VAL A 191 -17.75 20.35 3.42
N LEU A 192 -16.46 20.65 3.58
CA LEU A 192 -15.51 20.60 2.46
C LEU A 192 -15.39 19.19 1.90
N ASN A 193 -15.36 18.15 2.75
CA ASN A 193 -15.26 16.76 2.29
C ASN A 193 -16.38 16.37 1.31
N HIS A 194 -17.58 16.91 1.51
CA HIS A 194 -18.70 16.69 0.60
C HIS A 194 -18.79 17.71 -0.54
N ALA A 195 -18.39 18.96 -0.33
CA ALA A 195 -18.55 20.04 -1.30
C ALA A 195 -17.36 20.21 -2.26
N PHE A 196 -16.18 19.68 -1.94
CA PHE A 196 -14.94 19.99 -2.65
C PHE A 196 -14.99 19.68 -4.16
N GLY A 197 -15.64 18.57 -4.53
CA GLY A 197 -15.84 18.19 -5.93
C GLY A 197 -16.73 19.16 -6.73
N CYS A 198 -17.58 19.92 -6.04
CA CYS A 198 -18.50 20.88 -6.66
C CYS A 198 -17.87 22.28 -6.85
N ILE A 199 -16.67 22.52 -6.28
CA ILE A 199 -15.94 23.79 -6.38
C ILE A 199 -15.04 23.75 -7.62
N SER A 200 -15.02 24.84 -8.39
CA SER A 200 -14.12 25.03 -9.53
C SER A 200 -12.68 25.26 -9.07
N ASP A 201 -11.71 24.87 -9.90
CA ASP A 201 -10.30 24.97 -9.52
C ASP A 201 -9.84 26.42 -9.27
N ALA A 202 -10.47 27.39 -9.94
CA ALA A 202 -10.23 28.81 -9.70
C ALA A 202 -10.61 29.24 -8.27
N GLU A 203 -11.71 28.73 -7.73
CA GLU A 203 -12.13 29.05 -6.35
C GLU A 203 -11.40 28.20 -5.32
N LYS A 204 -11.05 26.94 -5.64
CA LYS A 204 -10.19 26.12 -4.78
C LYS A 204 -8.86 26.82 -4.51
N ALA A 205 -8.28 27.49 -5.50
CA ALA A 205 -7.03 28.24 -5.34
C ALA A 205 -7.13 29.43 -4.36
N LEU A 206 -8.34 29.87 -4.00
CA LEU A 206 -8.58 30.98 -3.06
C LEU A 206 -8.77 30.51 -1.61
N LEU A 207 -8.80 29.21 -1.35
CA LEU A 207 -8.81 28.67 0.01
C LEU A 207 -7.48 28.95 0.72
N ASP A 208 -7.56 29.30 2.00
CA ASP A 208 -6.37 29.47 2.85
C ASP A 208 -5.87 28.09 3.33
N TYR A 209 -5.00 27.48 2.53
CA TYR A 209 -4.45 26.16 2.80
C TYR A 209 -3.53 26.11 4.02
N ASP A 210 -2.86 27.22 4.35
CA ASP A 210 -1.98 27.31 5.53
C ASP A 210 -2.79 27.16 6.83
N LEU A 211 -4.04 27.67 6.85
CA LEU A 211 -4.97 27.47 7.96
C LEU A 211 -5.79 26.18 7.87
N LEU A 212 -6.10 25.73 6.65
CA LEU A 212 -6.95 24.58 6.42
C LEU A 212 -6.23 23.25 6.72
N LEU A 213 -4.96 23.11 6.33
CA LEU A 213 -4.23 21.85 6.48
C LEU A 213 -4.14 21.37 7.94
N PRO A 214 -3.79 22.22 8.93
CA PRO A 214 -3.81 21.80 10.34
C PRO A 214 -5.19 21.35 10.82
N VAL A 215 -6.27 21.99 10.36
CA VAL A 215 -7.64 21.62 10.73
C VAL A 215 -8.04 20.27 10.12
N LEU A 216 -7.64 20.00 8.87
CA LEU A 216 -7.88 18.70 8.22
C LEU A 216 -7.16 17.57 8.96
N ILE A 217 -5.87 17.76 9.27
CA ILE A 217 -5.02 16.76 9.95
C ILE A 217 -5.48 16.53 11.38
N GLY A 218 -5.72 17.61 12.13
CA GLY A 218 -6.28 17.59 13.48
C GLY A 218 -7.59 16.80 13.53
N THR A 219 -8.48 17.05 12.57
CA THR A 219 -9.77 16.36 12.50
C THR A 219 -9.62 14.89 12.12
N ALA A 220 -8.86 14.56 11.06
CA ALA A 220 -8.76 13.21 10.55
C ALA A 220 -8.02 12.25 11.50
N TYR A 221 -6.94 12.71 12.15
CA TYR A 221 -6.05 11.83 12.90
C TYR A 221 -6.23 11.92 14.42
N PHE A 222 -6.51 13.12 14.96
CA PHE A 222 -6.44 13.36 16.40
C PHE A 222 -7.79 13.60 17.08
N SER A 223 -8.82 13.98 16.31
CA SER A 223 -10.13 14.28 16.87
C SER A 223 -10.95 13.03 17.20
N ASN A 224 -12.02 13.25 17.97
CA ASN A 224 -13.06 12.25 18.24
C ASN A 224 -13.92 11.88 17.04
N GLU A 225 -13.73 12.54 15.89
CA GLU A 225 -14.46 12.25 14.65
C GLU A 225 -13.62 11.48 13.63
N GLY A 226 -12.31 11.43 13.84
CA GLY A 226 -11.34 10.69 13.05
C GLY A 226 -10.80 9.47 13.78
N PHE A 227 -9.50 9.23 13.68
CA PHE A 227 -8.79 8.07 14.24
C PHE A 227 -8.42 8.17 15.73
N GLN A 228 -8.82 9.25 16.43
CA GLN A 228 -8.61 9.42 17.88
C GLN A 228 -7.17 9.19 18.36
N SER A 229 -6.17 9.62 17.59
CA SER A 229 -4.75 9.42 17.89
C SER A 229 -4.37 7.95 18.12
N ALA A 230 -5.12 7.01 17.49
CA ALA A 230 -5.02 5.57 17.70
C ALA A 230 -5.34 5.07 19.11
N TYR A 231 -5.87 5.90 20.02
CA TYR A 231 -6.16 5.50 21.42
C TYR A 231 -7.20 4.38 21.55
N PHE A 232 -8.05 4.18 20.54
CA PHE A 232 -9.03 3.08 20.53
C PHE A 232 -8.37 1.70 20.64
N MET A 233 -7.11 1.57 20.19
CA MET A 233 -6.33 0.33 20.23
C MET A 233 -6.01 -0.10 21.67
N GLY A 234 -5.65 0.84 22.54
CA GLY A 234 -5.27 0.55 23.93
C GLY A 234 -6.41 -0.06 24.76
N GLY A 235 -7.66 0.22 24.41
CA GLY A 235 -8.85 -0.34 25.06
C GLY A 235 -9.18 -1.78 24.64
N LEU A 236 -8.66 -2.26 23.51
CA LEU A 236 -9.03 -3.57 22.97
C LEU A 236 -8.62 -4.72 23.89
N ASN A 237 -7.44 -4.62 24.53
CA ASN A 237 -6.88 -5.72 25.33
C ASN A 237 -7.69 -6.03 26.60
N LEU A 238 -8.58 -5.13 27.03
CA LEU A 238 -9.46 -5.36 28.19
C LEU A 238 -10.53 -6.42 27.91
N ASP A 239 -10.95 -6.54 26.65
CA ASP A 239 -12.04 -7.42 26.23
C ASP A 239 -11.54 -8.67 25.46
N ILE A 240 -10.31 -8.66 24.96
CA ILE A 240 -9.68 -9.83 24.32
C ILE A 240 -9.28 -10.82 25.41
N LYS A 241 -9.87 -12.02 25.36
CA LYS A 241 -9.67 -13.08 26.36
C LYS A 241 -8.97 -14.28 25.72
N ARG A 242 -8.16 -14.99 26.53
CA ARG A 242 -7.65 -16.31 26.15
C ARG A 242 -8.65 -17.37 26.58
N THR A 243 -9.26 -18.05 25.61
CA THR A 243 -10.11 -19.22 25.82
C THR A 243 -9.29 -20.45 25.47
N GLY A 244 -8.66 -21.06 26.48
CA GLY A 244 -7.69 -22.14 26.27
C GLY A 244 -6.42 -21.63 25.58
N ALA A 245 -6.12 -22.17 24.39
CA ALA A 245 -4.99 -21.74 23.56
C ALA A 245 -5.36 -20.66 22.53
N LYS A 246 -6.65 -20.36 22.36
CA LYS A 246 -7.15 -19.40 21.38
C LYS A 246 -7.48 -18.05 22.02
N LEU A 247 -7.38 -16.99 21.23
CA LEU A 247 -7.87 -15.65 21.55
C LEU A 247 -9.31 -15.51 21.06
N ASP A 248 -10.16 -15.08 21.98
CA ASP A 248 -11.54 -14.73 21.71
C ASP A 248 -11.73 -13.22 21.89
N TRP A 249 -12.45 -12.62 20.96
CA TRP A 249 -12.85 -11.22 21.01
C TRP A 249 -14.32 -11.13 20.61
N ASP A 250 -15.18 -11.17 21.61
CA ASP A 250 -16.62 -11.22 21.44
C ASP A 250 -17.16 -9.92 20.80
N ALA A 251 -18.04 -10.09 19.81
CA ALA A 251 -18.75 -9.00 19.15
C ALA A 251 -19.72 -8.25 20.08
N SER A 252 -20.06 -8.80 21.25
CA SER A 252 -20.88 -8.09 22.23
C SER A 252 -20.08 -7.07 23.06
N SER A 253 -18.75 -7.12 23.00
CA SER A 253 -17.81 -6.35 23.83
C SER A 253 -17.85 -4.84 23.58
N THR A 254 -17.45 -4.07 24.60
CA THR A 254 -17.43 -2.60 24.53
C THR A 254 -16.38 -2.08 23.56
N SER A 255 -15.20 -2.70 23.54
CA SER A 255 -14.11 -2.39 22.62
C SER A 255 -14.49 -2.65 21.17
N PHE A 256 -15.18 -3.74 20.86
CA PHE A 256 -15.67 -4.00 19.50
C PHE A 256 -16.70 -2.97 19.06
N ARG A 257 -17.67 -2.64 19.92
CA ARG A 257 -18.64 -1.57 19.64
C ARG A 257 -17.97 -0.21 19.42
N GLN A 258 -16.85 0.07 20.09
CA GLN A 258 -16.09 1.29 19.84
C GLN A 258 -15.48 1.29 18.43
N VAL A 259 -14.94 0.17 17.96
CA VAL A 259 -14.44 0.03 16.58
C VAL A 259 -15.57 0.22 15.55
N GLU A 260 -16.73 -0.42 15.77
CA GLU A 260 -17.92 -0.21 14.95
C GLU A 260 -18.35 1.26 14.93
N ALA A 261 -18.36 1.91 16.10
CA ALA A 261 -18.73 3.31 16.21
C ALA A 261 -17.77 4.24 15.45
N ILE A 262 -16.46 3.97 15.49
CA ILE A 262 -15.45 4.75 14.75
C ILE A 262 -15.66 4.59 13.24
N LEU A 263 -15.84 3.35 12.75
CA LEU A 263 -16.08 3.11 11.32
C LEU A 263 -17.38 3.74 10.82
N ALA A 264 -18.40 3.81 11.68
CA ALA A 264 -19.68 4.45 11.36
C ALA A 264 -19.65 5.98 11.44
N ARG A 265 -18.50 6.61 11.75
CA ARG A 265 -18.38 8.08 11.73
C ARG A 265 -18.39 8.59 10.29
N PRO A 266 -19.07 9.71 10.01
CA PRO A 266 -19.15 10.26 8.66
C PRO A 266 -17.78 10.52 8.01
N LEU A 267 -16.80 11.02 8.77
CA LEU A 267 -15.47 11.33 8.24
C LEU A 267 -14.60 10.09 8.02
N VAL A 268 -14.75 9.05 8.84
CA VAL A 268 -14.00 7.79 8.68
C VAL A 268 -14.56 6.97 7.52
N SER A 269 -15.89 6.90 7.39
CA SER A 269 -16.53 6.20 6.27
C SER A 269 -16.24 6.85 4.90
N SER A 270 -15.96 8.15 4.89
CA SER A 270 -15.57 8.93 3.72
C SER A 270 -14.09 9.38 3.75
N MET A 271 -13.23 8.60 4.40
CA MET A 271 -11.81 8.94 4.58
C MET A 271 -11.04 9.01 3.26
N GLY A 272 -11.45 8.26 2.23
CA GLY A 272 -10.84 8.31 0.90
C GLY A 272 -10.85 9.73 0.30
N PRO A 273 -12.03 10.34 0.06
CA PRO A 273 -12.13 11.74 -0.33
C PRO A 273 -11.38 12.71 0.59
N LEU A 274 -11.48 12.53 1.91
CA LEU A 274 -10.82 13.40 2.88
C LEU A 274 -9.30 13.39 2.72
N SER A 275 -8.70 12.21 2.58
CA SER A 275 -7.25 12.07 2.36
C SER A 275 -6.78 12.73 1.06
N ARG A 276 -7.61 12.76 0.01
CA ARG A 276 -7.30 13.48 -1.24
C ARG A 276 -7.37 14.99 -1.05
N ILE A 277 -8.29 15.50 -0.23
CA ILE A 277 -8.34 16.92 0.12
C ILE A 277 -7.12 17.31 0.94
N ILE A 278 -6.68 16.45 1.87
CA ILE A 278 -5.43 16.66 2.62
C ILE A 278 -4.24 16.73 1.66
N ALA A 279 -4.11 15.76 0.74
CA ALA A 279 -3.04 15.76 -0.26
C ALA A 279 -3.08 17.03 -1.14
N HIS A 280 -4.27 17.44 -1.59
CA HIS A 280 -4.43 18.68 -2.34
C HIS A 280 -4.08 19.92 -1.51
N ALA A 281 -4.43 19.94 -0.22
CA ALA A 281 -4.04 21.03 0.67
C ALA A 281 -2.52 21.12 0.79
N VAL A 282 -1.83 19.99 0.99
CA VAL A 282 -0.36 19.92 1.02
C VAL A 282 0.27 20.50 -0.25
N GLU A 283 -0.30 20.20 -1.42
CA GLU A 283 0.20 20.71 -2.70
C GLU A 283 0.05 22.24 -2.84
N ASN A 284 -0.90 22.87 -2.13
CA ASN A 284 -1.25 24.28 -2.27
C ASN A 284 -0.90 25.15 -1.04
N VAL A 285 -0.35 24.55 0.02
CA VAL A 285 0.22 25.28 1.17
C VAL A 285 1.39 26.16 0.71
N ARG A 286 1.44 27.37 1.24
CA ARG A 286 2.46 28.38 0.94
C ARG A 286 3.61 28.32 1.91
N ASP A 287 3.34 28.04 3.18
CA ASP A 287 4.36 27.94 4.22
C ASP A 287 4.88 26.50 4.35
N PRO A 288 6.13 26.21 3.95
CA PRO A 288 6.72 24.87 4.08
C PRO A 288 6.74 24.35 5.52
N TRP A 289 6.76 25.23 6.52
CA TRP A 289 6.75 24.84 7.93
C TRP A 289 5.47 24.10 8.33
N VAL A 290 4.33 24.46 7.74
CA VAL A 290 3.05 23.77 7.99
C VAL A 290 3.11 22.32 7.50
N ILE A 291 3.80 22.07 6.38
CA ILE A 291 4.02 20.70 5.85
C ILE A 291 4.92 19.92 6.81
N GLN A 292 5.98 20.53 7.34
CA GLN A 292 6.88 19.89 8.30
C GLN A 292 6.14 19.54 9.60
N ALA A 293 5.35 20.47 10.15
CA ALA A 293 4.55 20.22 11.35
C ALA A 293 3.55 19.08 11.14
N MET A 294 2.88 19.04 9.98
CA MET A 294 2.02 17.92 9.61
C MET A 294 2.79 16.59 9.53
N MET A 295 4.00 16.59 8.96
CA MET A 295 4.81 15.37 8.87
C MET A 295 5.17 14.82 10.25
N ASP A 296 5.48 15.70 11.21
CA ASP A 296 5.72 15.32 12.60
C ASP A 296 4.45 14.73 13.24
N ASP A 297 3.28 15.32 12.98
CA ASP A 297 1.98 14.82 13.43
C ASP A 297 1.67 13.42 12.87
N LEU A 298 1.85 13.20 11.56
CA LEU A 298 1.63 11.90 10.93
C LEU A 298 2.59 10.83 11.46
N ALA A 299 3.86 11.18 11.65
CA ALA A 299 4.85 10.29 12.23
C ALA A 299 4.50 9.94 13.69
N SER A 300 4.01 10.91 14.46
CA SER A 300 3.53 10.71 15.84
C SER A 300 2.33 9.77 15.88
N PHE A 301 1.34 9.98 15.01
CA PHE A 301 0.17 9.11 14.87
C PHE A 301 0.58 7.67 14.51
N ALA A 302 1.43 7.49 13.50
CA ALA A 302 1.87 6.15 13.08
C ALA A 302 2.63 5.44 14.21
N ARG A 303 3.53 6.15 14.90
CA ARG A 303 4.26 5.61 16.06
C ARG A 303 3.32 5.23 17.20
N ALA A 304 2.32 6.06 17.50
CA ALA A 304 1.31 5.76 18.50
C ALA A 304 0.57 4.47 18.12
N LEU A 305 0.15 4.33 16.85
CA LEU A 305 -0.54 3.15 16.35
C LEU A 305 0.29 1.86 16.51
N THR A 306 1.57 1.85 16.11
CA THR A 306 2.44 0.67 16.32
C THR A 306 2.65 0.37 17.80
N THR A 307 2.81 1.41 18.63
CA THR A 307 3.05 1.27 20.08
C THR A 307 1.84 0.65 20.75
N GLN A 308 0.64 1.11 20.40
CA GLN A 308 -0.61 0.54 20.92
C GLN A 308 -0.83 -0.88 20.38
N TRP A 309 -0.53 -1.14 19.10
CA TRP A 309 -0.62 -2.49 18.53
C TRP A 309 0.24 -3.50 19.31
N ARG A 310 1.50 -3.14 19.63
CA ARG A 310 2.42 -3.96 20.42
C ARG A 310 1.88 -4.37 21.79
N GLN A 311 0.96 -3.59 22.36
CA GLN A 311 0.40 -3.85 23.70
C GLN A 311 -0.81 -4.80 23.67
N ILE A 312 -1.29 -5.17 22.48
CA ILE A 312 -2.48 -6.01 22.32
C ILE A 312 -2.05 -7.45 22.05
N ASN A 313 -2.74 -8.41 22.68
CA ASN A 313 -2.46 -9.85 22.51
C ASN A 313 -2.56 -10.33 21.05
N LEU A 314 -3.35 -9.66 20.20
CA LEU A 314 -3.43 -9.93 18.76
C LEU A 314 -2.11 -9.71 18.02
N SER A 315 -1.21 -8.86 18.54
CA SER A 315 0.11 -8.64 17.95
C SER A 315 1.09 -9.79 18.18
N GLU A 316 0.74 -10.72 19.07
CA GLU A 316 1.49 -11.96 19.32
C GLU A 316 1.14 -13.07 18.34
N VAL A 317 0.08 -12.90 17.53
CA VAL A 317 -0.37 -13.88 16.53
C VAL A 317 0.22 -13.54 15.16
N ASP A 318 0.93 -14.50 14.58
CA ASP A 318 1.43 -14.40 13.22
C ASP A 318 0.27 -14.51 12.22
N PRO A 319 0.22 -13.70 11.14
CA PRO A 319 -0.81 -13.81 10.11
C PRO A 319 -1.03 -15.24 9.58
N ALA A 320 0.02 -16.06 9.49
CA ALA A 320 -0.07 -17.44 9.01
C ALA A 320 -0.75 -18.39 10.01
N GLU A 321 -0.89 -17.99 11.27
CA GLU A 321 -1.34 -18.84 12.38
C GLU A 321 -2.69 -18.37 12.96
N GLU A 322 -3.37 -17.42 12.30
CA GLU A 322 -4.64 -16.85 12.79
C GLU A 322 -5.74 -17.91 12.95
N ASP A 323 -5.87 -18.85 12.02
CA ASP A 323 -6.86 -19.93 12.11
C ASP A 323 -6.62 -20.87 13.32
N ILE A 324 -5.37 -20.95 13.77
CA ILE A 324 -4.93 -21.79 14.88
C ILE A 324 -5.18 -21.08 16.21
N PHE A 325 -4.87 -19.78 16.29
CA PHE A 325 -4.87 -19.01 17.53
C PHE A 325 -6.10 -18.13 17.72
N LEU A 326 -6.98 -17.96 16.74
CA LEU A 326 -8.23 -17.21 16.89
C LEU A 326 -9.45 -18.13 16.99
N GLU A 327 -10.44 -17.71 17.78
CA GLU A 327 -11.78 -18.31 17.78
C GLU A 327 -12.61 -17.87 16.57
N GLU A 328 -13.63 -18.65 16.21
CA GLU A 328 -14.45 -18.46 14.99
C GLU A 328 -15.08 -17.06 14.90
N ALA A 329 -15.62 -16.56 16.01
CA ALA A 329 -16.20 -15.21 16.08
C ALA A 329 -15.15 -14.11 15.88
N ALA A 330 -13.95 -14.30 16.43
CA ALA A 330 -12.84 -13.36 16.27
C ALA A 330 -12.34 -13.34 14.83
N LEU A 331 -12.13 -14.52 14.26
CA LEU A 331 -11.60 -14.74 12.92
C LEU A 331 -12.51 -14.16 11.82
N HIS A 332 -13.82 -14.39 11.90
CA HIS A 332 -14.74 -14.02 10.81
C HIS A 332 -15.46 -12.68 10.99
N LYS A 333 -15.49 -12.11 12.20
CA LYS A 333 -16.27 -10.90 12.46
C LYS A 333 -15.46 -9.77 13.06
N THR A 334 -14.85 -9.96 14.23
CA THR A 334 -14.30 -8.82 14.98
C THR A 334 -12.94 -8.36 14.47
N VAL A 335 -12.00 -9.28 14.24
CA VAL A 335 -10.67 -8.97 13.71
C VAL A 335 -10.71 -8.39 12.29
N PRO A 336 -11.51 -8.92 11.34
CA PRO A 336 -11.65 -8.31 10.01
C PRO A 336 -12.11 -6.84 10.01
N LEU A 337 -13.00 -6.48 10.94
CA LEU A 337 -13.50 -5.12 11.06
C LEU A 337 -12.42 -4.17 11.62
N LEU A 338 -11.64 -4.62 12.60
CA LEU A 338 -10.46 -3.90 13.07
C LEU A 338 -9.47 -3.66 11.93
N TRP A 339 -9.21 -4.68 11.10
CA TRP A 339 -8.34 -4.52 9.92
C TRP A 339 -8.90 -3.53 8.90
N THR A 340 -10.22 -3.44 8.75
CA THR A 340 -10.85 -2.43 7.88
C THR A 340 -10.53 -1.01 8.36
N LEU A 341 -10.59 -0.78 9.67
CA LEU A 341 -10.24 0.51 10.28
C LEU A 341 -8.73 0.82 10.12
N LEU A 342 -7.87 -0.16 10.37
CA LEU A 342 -6.42 -0.01 10.22
C LEU A 342 -6.02 0.24 8.76
N LYS A 343 -6.65 -0.45 7.79
CA LYS A 343 -6.46 -0.21 6.35
C LYS A 343 -6.90 1.19 5.95
N ALA A 344 -8.02 1.69 6.48
CA ALA A 344 -8.45 3.06 6.23
C ALA A 344 -7.41 4.09 6.71
N ALA A 345 -6.81 3.88 7.88
CA ALA A 345 -5.72 4.72 8.39
C ALA A 345 -4.44 4.63 7.55
N LEU A 346 -4.06 3.42 7.11
CA LEU A 346 -2.94 3.20 6.19
C LEU A 346 -3.15 3.97 4.87
N PHE A 347 -4.28 3.75 4.19
CA PHE A 347 -4.56 4.38 2.91
C PHE A 347 -4.61 5.91 3.02
N ALA A 348 -5.25 6.45 4.05
CA ALA A 348 -5.29 7.89 4.27
C ALA A 348 -3.89 8.50 4.45
N THR A 349 -3.05 7.83 5.25
CA THR A 349 -1.68 8.28 5.51
C THR A 349 -0.83 8.20 4.26
N THR A 350 -0.91 7.11 3.50
CA THR A 350 -0.15 6.96 2.25
C THR A 350 -0.57 7.98 1.18
N ILE A 351 -1.86 8.26 1.01
CA ILE A 351 -2.34 9.30 0.07
C ILE A 351 -1.83 10.69 0.50
N THR A 352 -1.81 10.97 1.80
CA THR A 352 -1.27 12.23 2.31
C THR A 352 0.24 12.34 2.05
N LEU A 353 1.00 11.29 2.34
CA LEU A 353 2.44 11.21 2.07
C LEU A 353 2.76 11.32 0.57
N GLN A 354 1.88 10.79 -0.29
CA GLN A 354 1.99 10.98 -1.73
C GLN A 354 1.94 12.47 -2.10
N GLY A 355 0.97 13.22 -1.58
CA GLY A 355 0.90 14.68 -1.78
C GLY A 355 2.16 15.40 -1.31
N VAL A 356 2.72 14.99 -0.16
CA VAL A 356 3.98 15.55 0.37
C VAL A 356 5.15 15.31 -0.58
N LEU A 357 5.32 14.09 -1.07
CA LEU A 357 6.44 13.77 -1.96
C LEU A 357 6.29 14.42 -3.34
N VAL A 358 5.08 14.46 -3.90
CA VAL A 358 4.80 15.22 -5.13
C VAL A 358 5.17 16.69 -4.95
N ARG A 359 4.76 17.30 -3.83
CA ARG A 359 5.09 18.68 -3.49
C ARG A 359 6.59 18.88 -3.27
N THR A 360 7.28 17.92 -2.65
CA THR A 360 8.73 17.95 -2.42
C THR A 360 9.51 17.90 -3.73
N LEU A 361 9.07 17.11 -4.71
CA LEU A 361 9.70 17.03 -6.03
C LEU A 361 9.48 18.30 -6.87
N GLY A 362 8.36 19.01 -6.66
CA GLY A 362 7.99 20.20 -7.42
C GLY A 362 8.42 21.55 -6.81
N ASP A 363 8.73 21.60 -5.52
CA ASP A 363 9.06 22.84 -4.80
C ASP A 363 10.55 22.90 -4.44
N SER A 364 11.25 23.94 -4.94
CA SER A 364 12.67 24.16 -4.68
C SER A 364 13.05 24.27 -3.19
N THR A 365 12.14 24.73 -2.33
CA THR A 365 12.41 24.89 -0.89
C THR A 365 12.40 23.56 -0.16
N LEU A 366 11.43 22.69 -0.50
CA LEU A 366 11.31 21.35 0.06
C LEU A 366 12.32 20.38 -0.56
N ALA A 367 12.65 20.57 -1.83
CA ALA A 367 13.68 19.83 -2.55
C ALA A 367 15.11 20.14 -2.07
N GLY A 368 15.31 21.18 -1.26
CA GLY A 368 16.63 21.57 -0.78
C GLY A 368 17.28 20.50 0.12
N ASP A 369 18.61 20.42 0.05
CA ASP A 369 19.45 19.41 0.73
C ASP A 369 19.25 19.32 2.25
N ALA A 370 18.76 20.40 2.87
CA ALA A 370 18.48 20.43 4.31
C ALA A 370 17.13 19.81 4.69
N VAL A 371 16.18 19.74 3.76
CA VAL A 371 14.77 19.39 4.03
C VAL A 371 14.39 18.07 3.36
N ALA A 372 14.74 17.88 2.09
CA ALA A 372 14.40 16.69 1.31
C ALA A 372 14.79 15.36 2.01
N PRO A 373 16.03 15.16 2.51
CA PRO A 373 16.39 13.91 3.19
C PRO A 373 15.65 13.72 4.52
N VAL A 374 15.26 14.80 5.19
CA VAL A 374 14.48 14.73 6.45
C VAL A 374 13.05 14.26 6.15
N ILE A 375 12.39 14.85 5.17
CA ILE A 375 11.04 14.45 4.73
C ILE A 375 11.05 13.00 4.25
N ALA A 376 12.03 12.60 3.43
CA ALA A 376 12.16 11.23 2.94
C ALA A 376 12.37 10.24 4.11
N SER A 377 13.26 10.55 5.05
CA SER A 377 13.50 9.71 6.24
C SER A 377 12.26 9.58 7.10
N GLN A 378 11.55 10.68 7.37
CA GLN A 378 10.30 10.67 8.15
C GLN A 378 9.18 9.89 7.45
N THR A 379 9.10 10.00 6.13
CA THR A 379 8.15 9.23 5.32
C THR A 379 8.39 7.73 5.47
N LEU A 380 9.64 7.28 5.31
CA LEU A 380 10.00 5.87 5.48
C LEU A 380 9.79 5.40 6.93
N GLN A 381 10.10 6.22 7.94
CA GLN A 381 9.78 5.88 9.33
C GLN A 381 8.27 5.75 9.57
N THR A 382 7.47 6.62 8.97
CA THR A 382 6.00 6.56 9.06
C THR A 382 5.49 5.26 8.42
N LEU A 383 5.98 4.90 7.24
CA LEU A 383 5.65 3.63 6.58
C LEU A 383 6.10 2.42 7.40
N ARG A 384 7.29 2.45 8.00
CA ARG A 384 7.77 1.41 8.93
C ARG A 384 6.79 1.18 10.08
N HIS A 385 6.30 2.25 10.69
CA HIS A 385 5.35 2.18 11.78
C HIS A 385 3.98 1.59 11.36
N LEU A 386 3.62 1.71 10.08
CA LEU A 386 2.40 1.14 9.53
C LEU A 386 2.62 -0.23 8.87
N TYR A 387 3.85 -0.73 8.83
CA TYR A 387 4.20 -1.92 8.04
C TYR A 387 3.51 -3.20 8.50
N PHE A 388 3.13 -3.31 9.77
CA PHE A 388 2.33 -4.44 10.27
C PHE A 388 0.93 -4.54 9.65
N ILE A 389 0.45 -3.44 9.06
CA ILE A 389 -0.79 -3.41 8.27
C ILE A 389 -0.46 -3.75 6.81
N THR A 390 0.58 -3.14 6.25
CA THR A 390 0.99 -3.35 4.85
C THR A 390 1.40 -4.79 4.57
N SER A 391 2.13 -5.45 5.47
CA SER A 391 2.60 -6.83 5.30
C SER A 391 1.44 -7.83 5.13
N ARG A 392 0.25 -7.51 5.65
CA ARG A 392 -0.96 -8.33 5.56
C ARG A 392 -1.78 -8.09 4.28
N LEU A 393 -1.43 -7.09 3.46
CA LEU A 393 -2.07 -6.84 2.16
C LEU A 393 -1.46 -7.69 1.04
N GLY A 394 -0.34 -8.36 1.30
CA GLY A 394 0.38 -9.19 0.33
C GLY A 394 1.25 -8.38 -0.66
N PRO A 395 1.84 -9.05 -1.67
CA PRO A 395 2.74 -8.44 -2.66
C PRO A 395 2.11 -7.31 -3.50
N ALA A 396 0.78 -7.24 -3.51
CA ALA A 396 0.00 -6.21 -4.18
C ALA A 396 -0.18 -4.96 -3.29
N SER A 397 0.93 -4.37 -2.81
CA SER A 397 0.84 -3.01 -2.27
C SER A 397 0.22 -2.11 -3.34
N PHE A 398 -0.79 -1.32 -2.97
CA PHE A 398 -1.45 -0.41 -3.89
C PHE A 398 -0.45 0.61 -4.46
N SER A 399 -0.64 1.04 -5.71
CA SER A 399 0.36 1.80 -6.47
C SER A 399 0.85 3.07 -5.77
N GLN A 400 -0.02 3.72 -4.98
CA GLN A 400 0.34 4.89 -4.19
C GLN A 400 1.38 4.56 -3.10
N HIS A 401 1.29 3.39 -2.46
CA HIS A 401 2.31 2.95 -1.50
C HIS A 401 3.67 2.74 -2.19
N THR A 402 3.69 2.04 -3.33
CA THR A 402 4.91 1.82 -4.11
C THR A 402 5.55 3.13 -4.54
N PHE A 403 4.75 4.08 -5.02
CA PHE A 403 5.22 5.42 -5.36
C PHE A 403 5.87 6.12 -4.15
N VAL A 404 5.18 6.17 -3.00
CA VAL A 404 5.71 6.85 -1.81
C VAL A 404 6.99 6.19 -1.31
N TYR A 405 7.01 4.86 -1.24
CA TYR A 405 8.13 4.09 -0.75
C TYR A 405 9.37 4.26 -1.63
N LEU A 406 9.25 4.03 -2.94
CA LEU A 406 10.39 4.14 -3.86
C LEU A 406 10.87 5.58 -4.03
N THR A 407 9.95 6.56 -4.11
CA THR A 407 10.33 7.98 -4.23
C THR A 407 11.11 8.45 -2.99
N ALA A 408 10.70 8.03 -1.79
CA ALA A 408 11.44 8.36 -0.57
C ALA A 408 12.84 7.70 -0.53
N ILE A 409 12.96 6.45 -1.02
CA ILE A 409 14.25 5.77 -1.18
C ILE A 409 15.14 6.50 -2.18
N ASP A 410 14.62 6.89 -3.34
CA ASP A 410 15.36 7.60 -4.38
C ASP A 410 15.91 8.93 -3.87
N ILE A 411 15.07 9.73 -3.20
CA ILE A 411 15.49 10.98 -2.56
C ILE A 411 16.59 10.71 -1.54
N LEU A 412 16.39 9.75 -0.62
CA LEU A 412 17.35 9.49 0.46
C LEU A 412 18.67 8.89 -0.04
N SER A 413 18.65 8.14 -1.14
CA SER A 413 19.82 7.54 -1.78
C SER A 413 20.80 8.58 -2.32
N ALA A 414 20.34 9.80 -2.60
CA ALA A 414 21.20 10.93 -2.95
C ALA A 414 22.01 11.47 -1.75
N TYR A 415 21.69 11.06 -0.51
CA TYR A 415 22.29 11.59 0.72
C TYR A 415 22.87 10.45 1.60
N PRO A 416 24.08 9.95 1.30
CA PRO A 416 24.67 8.78 1.98
C PRO A 416 24.68 8.86 3.52
N MET A 417 25.03 10.02 4.09
CA MET A 417 25.05 10.20 5.55
C MET A 417 23.66 10.10 6.18
N HIS A 418 22.63 10.60 5.48
CA HIS A 418 21.25 10.54 5.97
C HIS A 418 20.70 9.12 5.81
N ALA A 419 21.01 8.43 4.72
CA ALA A 419 20.67 7.02 4.52
C ALA A 419 21.27 6.13 5.62
N ASP A 420 22.55 6.28 5.92
CA ASP A 420 23.23 5.54 7.01
C ASP A 420 22.58 5.82 8.38
N LYS A 421 22.32 7.10 8.70
CA LYS A 421 21.64 7.49 9.93
C LYS A 421 20.22 6.91 10.02
N PHE A 422 19.47 6.94 8.92
CA PHE A 422 18.12 6.39 8.86
C PHE A 422 18.12 4.87 9.09
N LEU A 423 18.96 4.12 8.38
CA LEU A 423 19.03 2.67 8.52
C LEU A 423 19.45 2.26 9.93
N LYS A 424 20.42 2.93 10.53
CA LYS A 424 20.79 2.72 11.94
C LYS A 424 19.64 3.00 12.91
N ALA A 425 18.78 3.97 12.60
CA ALA A 425 17.63 4.30 13.44
C ALA A 425 16.49 3.27 13.34
N ILE A 426 16.37 2.55 12.22
CA ILE A 426 15.32 1.55 12.00
C ILE A 426 15.79 0.10 12.17
N ALA A 427 17.09 -0.10 12.39
CA ALA A 427 17.75 -1.39 12.55
C ALA A 427 17.14 -2.27 13.65
N PRO A 428 17.30 -3.60 13.56
CA PRO A 428 16.95 -4.50 14.65
C PRO A 428 17.68 -4.10 15.94
N PRO A 429 17.01 -4.13 17.12
CA PRO A 429 17.62 -3.72 18.39
C PRO A 429 18.76 -4.65 18.83
N GLN A 430 18.76 -5.90 18.38
CA GLN A 430 19.80 -6.89 18.66
C GLN A 430 20.23 -7.55 17.34
N LEU A 431 21.31 -7.04 16.76
CA LEU A 431 21.93 -7.63 15.59
C LEU A 431 22.42 -9.05 15.90
N GLY A 432 22.31 -9.97 14.94
CA GLY A 432 22.74 -11.35 15.11
C GLY A 432 21.73 -12.29 15.77
N GLN A 433 20.53 -11.83 16.16
CA GLN A 433 19.49 -12.69 16.75
C GLN A 433 18.13 -12.44 16.13
N ILE A 434 17.35 -13.51 15.95
CA ILE A 434 15.96 -13.41 15.48
C ILE A 434 15.04 -13.07 16.66
N PRO A 435 14.26 -11.98 16.59
CA PRO A 435 13.30 -11.64 17.65
C PRO A 435 12.20 -12.69 17.83
N ARG A 436 11.81 -12.89 19.09
CA ARG A 436 10.71 -13.81 19.45
C ARG A 436 9.33 -13.24 19.08
N HIS A 437 9.16 -11.93 19.17
CA HIS A 437 7.87 -11.29 18.97
C HIS A 437 7.58 -11.11 17.46
N PRO A 438 6.39 -11.50 16.95
CA PRO A 438 6.06 -11.38 15.53
C PRO A 438 6.15 -9.95 14.99
N LEU A 439 5.67 -8.96 15.75
CA LEU A 439 5.81 -7.54 15.38
C LEU A 439 7.28 -7.12 15.14
N ASP A 440 8.22 -7.56 15.98
CA ASP A 440 9.64 -7.20 15.79
C ASP A 440 10.19 -7.86 14.53
N ARG A 441 9.81 -9.11 14.24
CA ARG A 441 10.15 -9.78 12.97
C ARG A 441 9.59 -9.04 11.76
N ILE A 442 8.36 -8.52 11.84
CA ILE A 442 7.76 -7.68 10.79
C ILE A 442 8.56 -6.38 10.59
N LEU A 443 9.05 -5.77 11.66
CA LEU A 443 9.89 -4.57 11.56
C LEU A 443 11.28 -4.89 10.98
N ASP A 444 11.84 -6.05 11.29
CA ASP A 444 13.08 -6.54 10.68
C ASP A 444 12.88 -6.84 9.18
N LEU A 445 11.73 -7.40 8.79
CA LEU A 445 11.35 -7.55 7.38
C LEU A 445 11.30 -6.21 6.66
N TYR A 446 10.68 -5.18 7.26
CA TYR A 446 10.70 -3.83 6.68
C TYR A 446 12.12 -3.31 6.52
N PHE A 447 12.95 -3.47 7.55
CA PHE A 447 14.35 -3.04 7.55
C PHE A 447 15.11 -3.71 6.40
N LEU A 448 15.04 -5.04 6.26
CA LEU A 448 15.74 -5.78 5.21
C LEU A 448 15.28 -5.36 3.82
N ASN A 449 13.96 -5.31 3.58
CA ASN A 449 13.40 -4.85 2.30
C ASN A 449 13.79 -3.40 1.96
N THR A 450 14.03 -2.55 2.96
CA THR A 450 14.46 -1.17 2.74
C THR A 450 15.97 -1.08 2.53
N ALA A 451 16.74 -1.85 3.30
CA ALA A 451 18.20 -1.81 3.32
C ALA A 451 18.83 -2.28 2.00
N GLU A 452 18.20 -3.21 1.28
CA GLU A 452 18.72 -3.70 -0.01
C GLU A 452 18.96 -2.57 -1.01
N HIS A 453 18.12 -1.52 -0.98
CA HIS A 453 18.19 -0.40 -1.92
C HIS A 453 19.36 0.55 -1.65
N PHE A 454 19.98 0.48 -0.48
CA PHE A 454 21.04 1.41 -0.07
C PHE A 454 22.45 0.81 -0.14
N SER A 455 22.63 -0.47 -0.50
CA SER A 455 23.94 -1.15 -0.48
C SER A 455 25.02 -0.45 -1.30
N LEU A 456 24.61 0.21 -2.40
CA LEU A 456 25.49 0.97 -3.29
C LEU A 456 25.92 2.34 -2.73
N VAL A 457 25.13 2.92 -1.85
CA VAL A 457 25.33 4.28 -1.31
C VAL A 457 26.06 4.25 0.03
N LEU A 458 25.89 3.16 0.79
CA LEU A 458 26.52 2.99 2.10
C LEU A 458 28.02 2.70 2.02
N SER A 459 28.69 3.00 3.12
CA SER A 459 30.09 2.60 3.33
C SER A 459 30.22 1.08 3.47
N THR A 460 31.40 0.55 3.15
CA THR A 460 31.72 -0.88 3.32
C THR A 460 31.50 -1.35 4.77
N ALA A 461 31.95 -0.55 5.74
CA ALA A 461 31.74 -0.85 7.16
C ALA A 461 30.24 -0.94 7.52
N ALA A 462 29.41 -0.01 7.02
CA ALA A 462 27.97 -0.09 7.23
C ALA A 462 27.33 -1.31 6.54
N ASN A 463 27.78 -1.67 5.33
CA ASN A 463 27.33 -2.88 4.66
C ASN A 463 27.64 -4.15 5.49
N GLU A 464 28.82 -4.25 6.09
CA GLU A 464 29.19 -5.41 6.91
C GLU A 464 28.53 -5.39 8.31
N ASP A 465 28.76 -4.31 9.07
CA ASP A 465 28.39 -4.24 10.49
C ASP A 465 26.87 -4.13 10.70
N LEU A 466 26.14 -3.62 9.70
CA LEU A 466 24.70 -3.41 9.79
C LEU A 466 23.92 -4.37 8.89
N LEU A 467 24.16 -4.38 7.57
CA LEU A 467 23.33 -5.14 6.63
C LEU A 467 23.61 -6.64 6.75
N VAL A 468 24.88 -7.06 6.62
CA VAL A 468 25.26 -8.49 6.73
C VAL A 468 24.93 -9.03 8.12
N ALA A 469 25.29 -8.29 9.18
CA ALA A 469 24.99 -8.69 10.56
C ALA A 469 23.49 -8.90 10.84
N SER A 470 22.61 -8.17 10.13
CA SER A 470 21.15 -8.32 10.24
C SER A 470 20.61 -9.49 9.41
N ALA A 471 21.20 -9.79 8.25
CA ALA A 471 20.73 -10.82 7.34
C ALA A 471 21.15 -12.25 7.76
N VAL A 472 22.37 -12.41 8.29
CA VAL A 472 22.97 -13.72 8.63
C VAL A 472 22.07 -14.62 9.51
N PRO A 473 21.41 -14.13 10.58
CA PRO A 473 20.57 -14.96 11.43
C PRO A 473 19.40 -15.61 10.68
N TYR A 474 18.78 -14.86 9.77
CA TYR A 474 17.65 -15.33 8.97
C TYR A 474 18.07 -16.32 7.90
N LEU A 475 19.24 -16.12 7.28
CA LEU A 475 19.83 -17.08 6.35
C LEU A 475 20.17 -18.40 7.06
N ALA A 476 20.74 -18.33 8.26
CA ALA A 476 21.06 -19.52 9.07
C ALA A 476 19.80 -20.28 9.55
N ALA A 477 18.71 -19.56 9.80
CA ALA A 477 17.42 -20.13 10.20
C ALA A 477 16.53 -20.56 9.00
N GLY A 478 17.07 -20.53 7.78
CA GLY A 478 16.33 -20.65 6.52
C GLY A 478 15.48 -21.90 6.34
N ALA A 479 15.56 -22.90 7.23
CA ALA A 479 14.69 -24.08 7.25
C ALA A 479 13.27 -23.80 7.78
N ASN A 480 13.00 -22.68 8.45
CA ASN A 480 11.68 -22.39 9.01
C ASN A 480 10.74 -21.74 7.97
N HIS A 481 9.73 -22.48 7.52
CA HIS A 481 8.76 -22.00 6.53
C HIS A 481 7.97 -20.76 6.97
N ASN A 482 7.72 -20.61 8.29
CA ASN A 482 7.00 -19.44 8.82
C ASN A 482 7.82 -18.14 8.73
N MET A 483 9.13 -18.24 8.42
CA MET A 483 10.02 -17.09 8.26
C MET A 483 10.39 -16.82 6.80
N LEU A 484 9.74 -17.48 5.85
CA LEU A 484 10.08 -17.40 4.43
C LEU A 484 10.16 -15.95 3.89
N PRO A 485 9.20 -15.03 4.16
CA PRO A 485 9.31 -13.66 3.66
C PRO A 485 10.55 -12.91 4.17
N ILE A 486 10.97 -13.18 5.41
CA ILE A 486 12.13 -12.52 6.03
C ILE A 486 13.42 -13.15 5.55
N PHE A 487 13.41 -14.47 5.33
CA PHE A 487 14.49 -15.17 4.67
C PHE A 487 14.73 -14.61 3.26
N GLU A 488 13.68 -14.43 2.46
CA GLU A 488 13.76 -13.85 1.11
C GLU A 488 14.32 -12.42 1.15
N ALA A 489 13.85 -11.59 2.09
CA ALA A 489 14.40 -10.25 2.27
C ALA A 489 15.88 -10.26 2.69
N ALA A 490 16.28 -11.16 3.60
CA ALA A 490 17.67 -11.32 4.01
C ALA A 490 18.56 -11.81 2.85
N HIS A 491 18.03 -12.71 2.02
CA HIS A 491 18.67 -13.19 0.80
C HIS A 491 18.91 -12.05 -0.19
N SER A 492 17.91 -11.21 -0.45
CA SER A 492 18.04 -10.05 -1.34
C SER A 492 19.05 -9.03 -0.83
N VAL A 493 19.04 -8.71 0.48
CA VAL A 493 20.04 -7.83 1.11
C VAL A 493 21.44 -8.39 0.95
N MET A 494 21.63 -9.68 1.21
CA MET A 494 22.95 -10.32 1.09
C MET A 494 23.45 -10.23 -0.36
N LEU A 495 22.62 -10.58 -1.34
CA LEU A 495 22.97 -10.42 -2.76
C LEU A 495 23.29 -8.97 -3.14
N ALA A 496 22.50 -8.00 -2.65
CA ALA A 496 22.72 -6.59 -2.91
C ALA A 496 24.06 -6.09 -2.34
N VAL A 497 24.47 -6.58 -1.17
CA VAL A 497 25.79 -6.27 -0.58
C VAL A 497 26.92 -6.96 -1.35
N LEU A 498 26.77 -8.24 -1.70
CA LEU A 498 27.81 -8.97 -2.45
C LEU A 498 28.04 -8.36 -3.84
N SER A 499 26.99 -7.85 -4.45
CA SER A 499 27.02 -7.22 -5.78
C SER A 499 27.53 -5.78 -5.76
N ALA A 500 27.66 -5.16 -4.59
CA ALA A 500 28.16 -3.79 -4.47
C ALA A 500 29.66 -3.75 -4.78
N PRO A 501 30.12 -2.93 -5.75
CA PRO A 501 31.54 -2.90 -6.17
C PRO A 501 32.52 -2.60 -5.04
N GLN A 502 32.11 -1.76 -4.08
CA GLN A 502 32.92 -1.39 -2.92
C GLN A 502 33.10 -2.54 -1.90
N SER A 503 32.25 -3.56 -1.92
CA SER A 503 32.20 -4.61 -0.89
C SER A 503 33.07 -5.83 -1.21
N ALA A 504 34.03 -5.73 -2.14
CA ALA A 504 34.81 -6.86 -2.64
C ALA A 504 35.45 -7.74 -1.54
N GLU A 505 36.06 -7.13 -0.52
CA GLU A 505 36.67 -7.85 0.61
C GLU A 505 35.63 -8.54 1.49
N ILE A 506 34.51 -7.87 1.75
CA ILE A 506 33.37 -8.41 2.52
C ILE A 506 32.76 -9.60 1.77
N THR A 507 32.65 -9.50 0.44
CA THR A 507 32.17 -10.58 -0.40
C THR A 507 33.07 -11.81 -0.27
N ALA A 508 34.39 -11.66 -0.40
CA ALA A 508 35.31 -12.78 -0.23
C ALA A 508 35.17 -13.47 1.15
N LYS A 509 34.92 -12.68 2.21
CA LYS A 509 34.74 -13.18 3.58
C LYS A 509 33.42 -13.94 3.77
N HIS A 510 32.30 -13.43 3.26
CA HIS A 510 30.96 -13.95 3.55
C HIS A 510 30.41 -14.92 2.49
N LEU A 511 31.01 -14.97 1.31
CA LEU A 511 30.56 -15.82 0.21
C LEU A 511 30.48 -17.32 0.57
N PRO A 512 31.45 -17.93 1.27
CA PRO A 512 31.35 -19.36 1.63
C PRO A 512 30.13 -19.68 2.49
N PHE A 513 29.84 -18.84 3.49
CA PHE A 513 28.65 -18.97 4.34
C PHE A 513 27.36 -18.83 3.53
N TYR A 514 27.31 -17.84 2.63
CA TYR A 514 26.12 -17.58 1.82
C TYR A 514 25.79 -18.76 0.88
N ILE A 515 26.80 -19.38 0.28
CA ILE A 515 26.62 -20.55 -0.58
C ILE A 515 26.11 -21.76 0.20
N ASP A 516 26.68 -22.01 1.38
CA ASP A 516 26.22 -23.07 2.28
C ASP A 516 24.74 -22.87 2.64
N ALA A 517 24.36 -21.62 2.96
CA ALA A 517 22.96 -21.26 3.21
C ALA A 517 22.07 -21.55 1.99
N LEU A 518 22.44 -21.13 0.77
CA LEU A 518 21.68 -21.40 -0.46
C LEU A 518 21.48 -22.90 -0.70
N PHE A 519 22.51 -23.69 -0.50
CA PHE A 519 22.45 -25.14 -0.66
C PHE A 519 21.64 -25.84 0.44
N SER A 520 21.58 -25.28 1.64
CA SER A 520 20.79 -25.83 2.74
C SER A 520 19.29 -25.62 2.55
N VAL A 521 18.89 -24.52 1.91
CA VAL A 521 17.47 -24.15 1.72
C VAL A 521 16.89 -24.60 0.39
N PHE A 522 17.71 -24.76 -0.65
CA PHE A 522 17.29 -25.31 -1.94
C PHE A 522 17.22 -26.85 -1.85
N PRO A 523 16.13 -27.50 -2.30
CA PRO A 523 15.02 -26.96 -3.11
C PRO A 523 13.73 -26.60 -2.35
N HIS A 524 13.72 -26.63 -1.02
CA HIS A 524 12.47 -26.58 -0.24
C HIS A 524 11.94 -25.16 -0.01
N ASN A 525 12.83 -24.22 0.33
CA ASN A 525 12.47 -22.86 0.72
C ASN A 525 12.94 -21.81 -0.30
N LEU A 526 13.52 -22.25 -1.41
CA LEU A 526 14.03 -21.36 -2.45
C LEU A 526 13.74 -21.99 -3.81
N SER A 527 13.12 -21.22 -4.71
CA SER A 527 12.65 -21.77 -5.98
C SER A 527 13.81 -22.01 -6.96
N PRO A 528 13.66 -22.92 -7.94
CA PRO A 528 14.67 -23.12 -8.99
C PRO A 528 15.10 -21.84 -9.70
N ARG A 529 14.17 -20.90 -9.89
CA ARG A 529 14.45 -19.61 -10.51
C ARG A 529 15.27 -18.71 -9.59
N GLN A 530 14.90 -18.60 -8.31
CA GLN A 530 15.64 -17.84 -7.32
C GLN A 530 17.07 -18.38 -7.18
N PHE A 531 17.24 -19.71 -7.16
CA PHE A 531 18.54 -20.36 -7.03
C PHE A 531 19.45 -20.03 -8.20
N ARG A 532 18.95 -20.25 -9.43
CA ARG A 532 19.67 -19.95 -10.66
C ARG A 532 20.04 -18.48 -10.76
N LEU A 533 19.13 -17.58 -10.41
CA LEU A 533 19.38 -16.13 -10.44
C LEU A 533 20.45 -15.72 -9.42
N ALA A 534 20.39 -16.25 -8.19
CA ALA A 534 21.37 -16.00 -7.16
C ALA A 534 22.77 -16.45 -7.60
N PHE A 535 22.90 -17.69 -8.10
CA PHE A 535 24.18 -18.21 -8.59
C PHE A 535 24.69 -17.46 -9.82
N LYS A 536 23.82 -17.13 -10.79
CA LYS A 536 24.20 -16.30 -11.94
C LYS A 536 24.76 -14.96 -11.51
N THR A 537 24.17 -14.35 -10.48
CA THR A 537 24.64 -13.08 -9.89
C THR A 537 26.00 -13.25 -9.21
N LEU A 538 26.19 -14.31 -8.42
CA LEU A 538 27.48 -14.62 -7.79
C LEU A 538 28.58 -14.81 -8.83
N MET A 539 28.31 -15.56 -9.90
CA MET A 539 29.27 -15.79 -10.99
C MET A 539 29.66 -14.48 -11.69
N ARG A 540 28.70 -13.58 -11.91
CA ARG A 540 28.97 -12.27 -12.47
C ARG A 540 29.86 -11.42 -11.56
N VAL A 541 29.69 -11.53 -10.24
CA VAL A 541 30.47 -10.80 -9.23
C VAL A 541 31.88 -11.38 -9.06
N THR A 542 32.08 -12.68 -9.26
CA THR A 542 33.41 -13.33 -9.17
C THR A 542 34.17 -13.36 -10.50
N ALA A 543 33.51 -13.03 -11.61
CA ALA A 543 34.11 -12.96 -12.94
C ALA A 543 34.79 -11.60 -13.23
N PRO A 544 35.79 -11.56 -14.14
CA PRO A 544 36.36 -10.31 -14.63
C PRO A 544 35.29 -9.42 -15.29
N PRO A 545 35.33 -8.08 -15.13
CA PRO A 545 36.44 -7.28 -14.58
C PRO A 545 36.29 -6.92 -13.09
N SER A 546 35.62 -7.75 -12.28
CA SER A 546 35.39 -7.41 -10.86
C SER A 546 36.67 -7.39 -10.02
N ALA A 547 36.67 -6.60 -8.95
CA ALA A 547 37.78 -6.55 -7.99
C ALA A 547 38.00 -7.90 -7.27
N ILE A 548 36.92 -8.66 -7.04
CA ILE A 548 36.99 -9.98 -6.42
C ILE A 548 37.76 -10.94 -7.31
N SER A 549 37.49 -10.95 -8.61
CA SER A 549 38.18 -11.79 -9.59
C SER A 549 39.69 -11.54 -9.59
N ALA A 550 40.13 -10.30 -9.39
CA ALA A 550 41.54 -9.95 -9.29
C ALA A 550 42.19 -10.44 -7.98
N SER A 551 41.46 -10.37 -6.85
CA SER A 551 41.96 -10.77 -5.53
C SER A 551 41.92 -12.28 -5.28
N HIS A 552 40.91 -12.97 -5.82
CA HIS A 552 40.62 -14.39 -5.62
C HIS A 552 40.23 -15.03 -6.97
N PRO A 553 41.20 -15.25 -7.87
CA PRO A 553 40.92 -15.71 -9.24
C PRO A 553 40.31 -17.12 -9.31
N ASP A 554 40.60 -17.97 -8.33
CA ASP A 554 40.13 -19.37 -8.30
C ASP A 554 38.67 -19.50 -7.84
N LEU A 555 38.09 -18.42 -7.30
CA LEU A 555 36.77 -18.46 -6.67
C LEU A 555 35.66 -18.89 -7.64
N SER A 556 35.69 -18.41 -8.89
CA SER A 556 34.73 -18.81 -9.91
C SER A 556 34.81 -20.31 -10.23
N ALA A 557 36.01 -20.90 -10.20
CA ALA A 557 36.20 -22.33 -10.41
C ALA A 557 35.63 -23.13 -9.23
N THR A 558 35.93 -22.71 -8.00
CA THR A 558 35.39 -23.35 -6.78
C THR A 558 33.86 -23.32 -6.75
N LEU A 559 33.22 -22.22 -7.17
CA LEU A 559 31.75 -22.14 -7.26
C LEU A 559 31.17 -23.18 -8.22
N MET A 560 31.79 -23.33 -9.39
CA MET A 560 31.38 -24.31 -10.39
C MET A 560 31.56 -25.75 -9.86
N GLU A 561 32.69 -26.05 -9.21
CA GLU A 561 32.96 -27.34 -8.59
C GLU A 561 31.92 -27.72 -7.53
N LEU A 562 31.56 -26.79 -6.64
CA LEU A 562 30.57 -27.03 -5.59
C LEU A 562 29.20 -27.41 -6.18
N VAL A 563 28.73 -26.67 -7.19
CA VAL A 563 27.46 -26.96 -7.86
C VAL A 563 27.52 -28.28 -8.63
N TYR A 564 28.63 -28.54 -9.33
CA TYR A 564 28.83 -29.77 -10.09
C TYR A 564 28.83 -31.01 -9.19
N HIS A 565 29.62 -31.01 -8.11
CA HIS A 565 29.66 -32.12 -7.17
C HIS A 565 28.31 -32.38 -6.50
N ARG A 566 27.56 -31.32 -6.17
CA ARG A 566 26.20 -31.49 -5.67
C ARG A 566 25.28 -32.12 -6.72
N ALA A 567 25.35 -31.66 -7.96
CA ALA A 567 24.51 -32.14 -9.06
C ALA A 567 24.69 -33.64 -9.34
N LEU A 568 25.91 -34.18 -9.19
CA LEU A 568 26.19 -35.61 -9.35
C LEU A 568 25.43 -36.49 -8.33
N SER A 569 25.15 -35.95 -7.14
CA SER A 569 24.48 -36.66 -6.04
C SER A 569 23.04 -36.20 -5.81
N ALA A 570 22.53 -35.26 -6.61
CA ALA A 570 21.24 -34.61 -6.37
C ALA A 570 20.06 -35.54 -6.71
N PRO A 571 18.93 -35.42 -5.99
CA PRO A 571 17.71 -36.14 -6.31
C PRO A 571 17.23 -35.89 -7.75
N THR A 572 16.84 -36.96 -8.43
CA THR A 572 16.33 -36.95 -9.80
C THR A 572 14.80 -36.82 -9.87
N GLN A 573 14.13 -36.79 -8.73
CA GLN A 573 12.67 -36.65 -8.65
C GLN A 573 12.24 -35.24 -9.08
N PRO A 574 11.12 -35.09 -9.80
CA PRO A 574 10.60 -33.78 -10.18
C PRO A 574 10.26 -32.96 -8.94
N LEU A 575 10.68 -31.70 -8.93
CA LEU A 575 10.33 -30.73 -7.89
C LEU A 575 8.85 -30.34 -8.01
N PRO A 576 8.18 -30.00 -6.90
CA PRO A 576 6.81 -29.49 -6.95
C PRO A 576 6.74 -28.23 -7.83
N PRO A 577 5.67 -28.06 -8.62
CA PRO A 577 5.52 -26.88 -9.47
C PRO A 577 5.46 -25.62 -8.61
N ASP A 578 6.28 -24.63 -8.97
CA ASP A 578 6.35 -23.35 -8.27
C ASP A 578 5.05 -22.54 -8.58
N GLU A 579 4.23 -22.34 -7.54
CA GLU A 579 2.92 -21.66 -7.60
C GLU A 579 3.03 -20.22 -8.16
N MET A 580 4.17 -19.54 -7.96
CA MET A 580 4.44 -18.22 -8.52
C MET A 580 4.64 -18.24 -10.04
N THR A 581 5.28 -19.29 -10.57
CA THR A 581 5.45 -19.47 -12.03
C THR A 581 4.13 -19.74 -12.75
N LEU A 582 3.23 -20.47 -12.12
CA LEU A 582 1.88 -20.71 -12.63
C LEU A 582 1.04 -19.42 -12.68
N ALA A 583 1.28 -18.47 -11.77
CA ALA A 583 0.56 -17.20 -11.72
C ALA A 583 1.12 -16.12 -12.67
N LEU A 584 2.43 -16.10 -12.93
CA LEU A 584 3.11 -15.06 -13.73
C LEU A 584 3.11 -15.35 -15.24
N GLN A 585 2.90 -16.61 -15.65
CA GLN A 585 2.91 -17.01 -17.05
C GLN A 585 1.49 -17.39 -17.47
N GLY A 586 0.74 -16.44 -18.02
CA GLY A 586 -0.53 -16.70 -18.72
C GLY A 586 -0.33 -17.49 -20.03
N SER A 587 0.46 -18.57 -19.98
CA SER A 587 0.84 -19.45 -21.08
C SER A 587 0.15 -20.81 -20.90
N ASP A 588 -0.41 -21.35 -21.98
CA ASP A 588 -1.16 -22.63 -22.02
C ASP A 588 -0.29 -23.90 -21.78
N ALA A 589 1.01 -23.77 -21.52
CA ALA A 589 1.91 -24.90 -21.28
C ALA A 589 2.60 -24.77 -19.91
N PRO A 590 2.38 -25.69 -18.95
CA PRO A 590 3.14 -25.71 -17.71
C PRO A 590 4.62 -25.94 -18.03
N PRO A 591 5.55 -25.25 -17.35
CA PRO A 591 6.98 -25.50 -17.52
C PRO A 591 7.28 -26.98 -17.23
N PRO A 592 8.30 -27.57 -17.89
CA PRO A 592 8.69 -28.94 -17.62
C PRO A 592 9.02 -29.09 -16.13
N ALA A 593 8.50 -30.13 -15.48
CA ALA A 593 8.84 -30.41 -14.10
C ALA A 593 10.34 -30.78 -14.05
N LEU A 594 11.15 -29.95 -13.40
CA LEU A 594 12.60 -30.14 -13.30
C LEU A 594 12.95 -30.80 -11.95
N SER A 595 13.95 -31.67 -11.94
CA SER A 595 14.54 -32.21 -10.72
C SER A 595 15.61 -31.29 -10.13
N GLU A 596 16.04 -31.54 -8.89
CA GLU A 596 17.17 -30.81 -8.28
C GLU A 596 18.41 -30.91 -9.16
N GLN A 597 18.73 -32.11 -9.65
CA GLN A 597 19.85 -32.35 -10.57
C GLN A 597 19.74 -31.50 -11.86
N ALA A 598 18.56 -31.47 -12.49
CA ALA A 598 18.34 -30.71 -13.71
C ALA A 598 18.49 -29.19 -13.48
N VAL A 599 18.04 -28.68 -12.33
CA VAL A 599 18.19 -27.26 -11.97
C VAL A 599 19.66 -26.89 -11.72
N LEU A 600 20.41 -27.74 -11.02
CA LEU A 600 21.85 -27.52 -10.81
C LEU A 600 22.62 -27.55 -12.14
N ALA A 601 22.28 -28.46 -13.05
CA ALA A 601 22.84 -28.48 -14.40
C ALA A 601 22.54 -27.17 -15.16
N LEU A 602 21.29 -26.71 -15.15
CA LEU A 602 20.91 -25.41 -15.74
C LEU A 602 21.67 -24.24 -15.12
N THR A 603 21.93 -24.30 -13.81
CA THR A 603 22.69 -23.27 -13.07
C THR A 603 24.12 -23.17 -13.57
N LEU A 604 24.79 -24.31 -13.82
CA LEU A 604 26.13 -24.35 -14.41
C LEU A 604 26.13 -23.76 -15.84
N LEU A 605 25.10 -24.07 -16.64
CA LEU A 605 24.98 -23.53 -18.00
C LEU A 605 24.79 -22.02 -18.00
N ASP A 606 23.99 -21.48 -17.08
CA ASP A 606 23.79 -20.05 -16.93
C ASP A 606 25.07 -19.31 -16.48
N ALA A 607 26.05 -20.02 -15.92
CA ALA A 607 27.32 -19.48 -15.47
C ALA A 607 28.40 -19.41 -16.58
N LEU A 608 28.32 -20.26 -17.60
CA LEU A 608 29.32 -20.37 -18.67
C LEU A 608 29.70 -19.02 -19.31
N PRO A 609 28.77 -18.10 -19.62
CA PRO A 609 29.11 -16.82 -20.26
C PRO A 609 30.04 -15.93 -19.42
N PHE A 610 30.09 -16.13 -18.11
CA PHE A 610 30.88 -15.29 -17.19
C PHE A 610 32.29 -15.83 -16.95
N LEU A 611 32.55 -17.10 -17.27
CA LEU A 611 33.84 -17.74 -17.00
C LEU A 611 34.98 -17.09 -17.79
N THR A 612 36.20 -17.24 -17.28
CA THR A 612 37.42 -16.94 -18.06
C THR A 612 37.55 -17.96 -19.21
N ILE A 613 38.28 -17.61 -20.26
CA ILE A 613 38.43 -18.48 -21.45
C ILE A 613 38.99 -19.86 -21.07
N SER A 614 39.97 -19.90 -20.17
CA SER A 614 40.56 -21.15 -19.67
C SER A 614 39.54 -22.02 -18.95
N LEU A 615 38.72 -21.44 -18.08
CA LEU A 615 37.68 -22.18 -17.36
C LEU A 615 36.55 -22.60 -18.31
N LEU A 616 36.18 -21.77 -19.28
CA LEU A 616 35.14 -22.12 -20.25
C LEU A 616 35.54 -23.36 -21.07
N GLU A 617 36.80 -23.48 -21.48
CA GLU A 617 37.32 -24.64 -22.21
C GLU A 617 37.19 -25.94 -21.42
N GLU A 618 37.40 -25.88 -20.10
CA GLU A 618 37.29 -27.00 -19.17
C GLU A 618 35.84 -27.35 -18.83
N TRP A 619 34.99 -26.35 -18.58
CA TRP A 619 33.64 -26.54 -18.05
C TRP A 619 32.60 -26.90 -19.11
N MET A 620 32.82 -26.57 -20.39
CA MET A 620 31.90 -26.97 -21.48
C MET A 620 31.73 -28.51 -21.58
N PRO A 621 32.81 -29.32 -21.67
CA PRO A 621 32.71 -30.77 -21.62
C PRO A 621 32.02 -31.30 -20.35
N LEU A 622 32.40 -30.81 -19.17
CA LEU A 622 31.84 -31.26 -17.89
C LEU A 622 30.33 -31.03 -17.79
N CYS A 623 29.85 -29.89 -18.28
CA CYS A 623 28.42 -29.62 -18.33
C CYS A 623 27.68 -30.53 -19.33
N ALA A 624 28.34 -30.93 -20.43
CA ALA A 624 27.78 -31.88 -21.40
C ALA A 624 27.74 -33.32 -20.85
N GLU A 625 28.73 -33.71 -20.05
CA GLU A 625 28.70 -34.99 -19.31
C GLU A 625 27.61 -35.00 -18.23
N LEU A 626 27.41 -33.89 -17.50
CA LEU A 626 26.32 -33.81 -16.53
C LEU A 626 24.94 -33.88 -17.22
N LEU A 627 24.80 -33.29 -18.41
CA LEU A 627 23.59 -33.40 -19.24
C LEU A 627 23.26 -34.86 -19.57
N SER A 628 24.25 -35.68 -19.93
CA SER A 628 24.02 -37.08 -20.31
C SER A 628 23.57 -37.95 -19.13
N GLN A 629 23.94 -37.57 -17.90
CA GLN A 629 23.56 -38.24 -16.66
C GLN A 629 22.10 -37.99 -16.22
N ILE A 630 21.42 -36.98 -16.77
CA ILE A 630 20.01 -36.73 -16.44
C ILE A 630 19.14 -37.84 -17.02
N ASP A 631 18.45 -38.61 -16.17
CA ASP A 631 17.70 -39.80 -16.60
C ASP A 631 16.42 -39.48 -17.41
N ASP A 632 15.66 -38.48 -16.97
CA ASP A 632 14.40 -38.09 -17.59
C ASP A 632 14.62 -37.41 -18.95
N ALA A 633 13.94 -37.88 -19.99
CA ALA A 633 14.13 -37.39 -21.35
C ALA A 633 13.60 -35.95 -21.55
N ALA A 634 12.51 -35.57 -20.89
CA ALA A 634 11.92 -34.24 -21.02
C ALA A 634 12.78 -33.19 -20.29
N MET A 635 13.26 -33.52 -19.09
CA MET A 635 14.22 -32.68 -18.36
C MET A 635 15.51 -32.52 -19.16
N ARG A 636 16.05 -33.62 -19.71
CA ARG A 636 17.28 -33.58 -20.51
C ARG A 636 17.12 -32.69 -21.75
N GLU A 637 16.01 -32.79 -22.47
CA GLU A 637 15.75 -31.92 -23.62
C GLU A 637 15.63 -30.44 -23.22
N ALA A 638 15.06 -30.14 -22.05
CA ALA A 638 15.03 -28.76 -21.53
C ALA A 638 16.44 -28.22 -21.21
N VAL A 639 17.30 -29.03 -20.57
CA VAL A 639 18.70 -28.64 -20.29
C VAL A 639 19.51 -28.52 -21.58
N LYS A 640 19.31 -29.42 -22.55
CA LYS A 640 19.93 -29.40 -23.87
C LYS A 640 19.53 -28.16 -24.67
N ALA A 641 18.25 -27.80 -24.64
CA ALA A 641 17.74 -26.58 -25.27
C ALA A 641 18.41 -25.33 -24.67
N ARG A 642 18.55 -25.27 -23.34
CA ARG A 642 19.27 -24.15 -22.68
C ARG A 642 20.76 -24.15 -23.01
N TYR A 643 21.40 -25.31 -23.07
CA TYR A 643 22.81 -25.41 -23.49
C TYR A 643 22.98 -24.78 -24.88
N TRP A 644 22.15 -25.20 -25.83
CA TRP A 644 22.17 -24.65 -27.18
C TRP A 644 21.88 -23.14 -27.21
N GLU A 645 20.90 -22.68 -26.44
CA GLU A 645 20.58 -21.26 -26.32
C GLU A 645 21.79 -20.44 -25.84
N VAL A 646 22.47 -20.88 -24.77
CA VAL A 646 23.65 -20.19 -24.23
C VAL A 646 24.78 -20.06 -25.26
N LEU A 647 24.94 -21.03 -26.16
CA LEU A 647 25.94 -20.99 -27.23
C LEU A 647 25.57 -20.03 -28.38
N VAL A 648 24.28 -19.77 -28.61
CA VAL A 648 23.79 -19.08 -29.83
C VAL A 648 23.17 -17.70 -29.55
N SER A 649 22.68 -17.45 -28.33
CA SER A 649 21.89 -16.27 -27.96
C SER A 649 22.68 -14.95 -27.94
N GLY A 650 24.00 -15.00 -28.10
CA GLY A 650 24.88 -13.84 -28.00
C GLY A 650 25.15 -13.41 -26.54
N GLU A 651 24.86 -14.26 -25.55
CA GLU A 651 25.26 -14.04 -24.15
C GLU A 651 26.81 -14.06 -23.97
N MET A 652 27.54 -14.67 -24.90
CA MET A 652 29.00 -14.73 -24.90
C MET A 652 29.63 -13.62 -25.76
N ASP A 653 30.78 -13.10 -25.33
CA ASP A 653 31.58 -12.19 -26.14
C ASP A 653 32.27 -12.91 -27.33
N PRO A 654 32.88 -12.19 -28.30
CA PRO A 654 33.42 -12.80 -29.51
C PRO A 654 34.49 -13.87 -29.25
N GLU A 655 35.33 -13.69 -28.23
CA GLU A 655 36.40 -14.65 -27.90
C GLU A 655 35.83 -15.95 -27.32
N ARG A 656 34.92 -15.87 -26.35
CA ARG A 656 34.22 -17.04 -25.79
C ARG A 656 33.38 -17.75 -26.84
N SER A 657 32.68 -16.99 -27.68
CA SER A 657 31.89 -17.53 -28.79
C SER A 657 32.76 -18.29 -29.79
N GLY A 658 33.95 -17.77 -30.11
CA GLY A 658 34.90 -18.45 -30.98
C GLY A 658 35.36 -19.81 -30.44
N LEU A 659 35.66 -19.87 -29.13
CA LEU A 659 36.00 -21.12 -28.46
C LEU A 659 34.81 -22.11 -28.46
N ALA A 660 33.61 -21.63 -28.14
CA ALA A 660 32.40 -22.43 -28.09
C ALA A 660 32.06 -23.05 -29.47
N VAL A 661 32.20 -22.27 -30.55
CA VAL A 661 32.02 -22.75 -31.93
C VAL A 661 33.09 -23.79 -32.30
N ALA A 662 34.34 -23.56 -31.93
CA ALA A 662 35.42 -24.51 -32.19
C ALA A 662 35.19 -25.84 -31.45
N TRP A 663 34.76 -25.78 -30.19
CA TRP A 663 34.43 -26.96 -29.40
C TRP A 663 33.23 -27.72 -29.98
N TRP A 664 32.15 -27.01 -30.31
CA TRP A 664 30.94 -27.58 -30.91
C TRP A 664 31.21 -28.25 -32.26
N GLY A 665 31.97 -27.60 -33.14
CA GLY A 665 32.20 -28.05 -34.51
C GLY A 665 33.33 -29.05 -34.68
N THR A 666 34.48 -28.83 -34.03
CA THR A 666 35.72 -29.57 -34.32
C THR A 666 36.22 -30.46 -33.19
N ARG A 667 35.72 -30.27 -31.95
CA ARG A 667 36.17 -31.04 -30.77
C ARG A 667 35.09 -31.96 -30.20
N GLY A 668 34.12 -32.35 -31.02
CA GLY A 668 33.09 -33.33 -30.65
C GLY A 668 31.99 -32.82 -29.71
N GLY A 669 31.95 -31.52 -29.39
CA GLY A 669 30.94 -30.97 -28.46
C GLY A 669 29.50 -31.18 -28.93
N ARG A 670 29.26 -31.12 -30.26
CA ARG A 670 27.95 -31.46 -30.85
C ARG A 670 27.52 -32.88 -30.49
N ASP A 671 28.41 -33.86 -30.59
CA ASP A 671 28.09 -35.25 -30.35
C ASP A 671 27.88 -35.51 -28.85
N MET A 672 28.68 -34.87 -27.99
CA MET A 672 28.50 -34.93 -26.53
C MET A 672 27.12 -34.42 -26.08
N VAL A 673 26.66 -33.29 -26.63
CA VAL A 673 25.39 -32.66 -26.22
C VAL A 673 24.17 -33.31 -26.89
N LEU A 674 24.30 -33.74 -28.15
CA LEU A 674 23.16 -34.31 -28.89
C LEU A 674 23.01 -35.82 -28.72
N LEU A 675 24.13 -36.57 -28.60
CA LEU A 675 24.21 -38.03 -28.71
C LEU A 675 24.89 -38.71 -27.50
N GLY A 676 25.33 -37.96 -26.48
CA GLY A 676 26.24 -38.45 -25.44
C GLY A 676 25.81 -39.75 -24.74
N ARG A 677 24.52 -39.96 -24.51
CA ARG A 677 23.99 -41.20 -23.89
C ARG A 677 23.85 -42.37 -24.87
N GLU A 678 23.69 -42.09 -26.16
CA GLU A 678 23.54 -43.11 -27.22
C GLU A 678 24.90 -43.72 -27.59
N MET A 679 25.99 -42.94 -27.50
CA MET A 679 27.36 -43.41 -27.74
C MET A 679 27.87 -44.37 -26.65
N GLU A 680 27.61 -44.10 -25.37
CA GLU A 680 27.97 -45.03 -24.26
C GLU A 680 27.22 -46.36 -24.36
N GLN A 681 25.96 -46.37 -24.81
CA GLN A 681 25.20 -47.60 -25.05
C GLN A 681 25.66 -48.38 -26.29
N GLN A 682 26.22 -47.70 -27.29
CA GLN A 682 26.78 -48.32 -28.50
C GLN A 682 28.20 -48.89 -28.27
N GLU A 683 29.01 -48.32 -27.39
CA GLU A 683 30.34 -48.86 -27.05
C GLU A 683 30.28 -50.25 -26.37
N TYR A 684 29.18 -50.60 -25.70
CA TYR A 684 28.94 -51.96 -25.20
C TYR A 684 28.52 -52.97 -26.29
N MET A 685 28.36 -52.56 -27.56
CA MET A 685 28.13 -53.44 -28.71
C MET A 685 29.38 -53.57 -29.60
N MET A 686 30.48 -54.05 -29.02
CA MET A 686 31.52 -54.76 -29.80
C MET A 686 31.06 -56.22 -29.94
N SER A 687 31.17 -56.95 -31.05
CA SER A 687 31.88 -56.81 -32.32
C SER A 687 31.30 -57.90 -33.25
N GLY A 688 31.62 -57.85 -34.55
CA GLY A 688 31.30 -58.89 -35.53
C GLY A 688 31.52 -60.33 -35.06
N ALA A 689 30.45 -60.96 -34.59
CA ALA A 689 30.32 -62.39 -34.38
C ALA A 689 29.41 -62.95 -35.48
N LEU A 690 29.98 -63.79 -36.35
CA LEU A 690 29.24 -64.55 -37.36
C LEU A 690 28.16 -65.42 -36.68
N PRO A 691 26.95 -65.55 -37.27
CA PRO A 691 25.90 -66.37 -36.69
C PRO A 691 26.27 -67.85 -36.80
N VAL A 692 26.25 -68.55 -35.66
CA VAL A 692 26.28 -70.02 -35.62
C VAL A 692 24.87 -70.51 -35.90
N GLU A 693 24.67 -71.11 -37.08
CA GLU A 693 23.44 -71.85 -37.39
C GLU A 693 23.32 -73.08 -36.47
N HIS A 694 22.35 -73.06 -35.56
CA HIS A 694 21.84 -74.27 -34.93
C HIS A 694 20.37 -74.45 -35.27
N THR A 695 20.13 -75.33 -36.25
CA THR A 695 18.82 -75.90 -36.58
C THR A 695 18.31 -76.72 -35.39
N PRO A 696 17.06 -76.52 -34.93
CA PRO A 696 16.48 -77.33 -33.87
C PRO A 696 15.99 -78.67 -34.45
N ARG A 697 16.55 -79.77 -33.95
CA ARG A 697 15.94 -81.10 -34.13
C ARG A 697 14.81 -81.26 -33.11
N GLU A 698 13.60 -81.45 -33.64
CA GLU A 698 12.46 -81.97 -32.88
C GLU A 698 12.80 -83.31 -32.21
N SER A 699 12.43 -83.45 -30.95
CA SER A 699 12.20 -84.77 -30.36
C SER A 699 10.95 -84.71 -29.49
N LYS A 700 10.06 -85.65 -29.77
CA LYS A 700 8.78 -85.88 -29.11
C LYS A 700 9.01 -86.37 -27.69
N LEU A 701 8.38 -85.71 -26.73
CA LEU A 701 7.51 -86.31 -25.70
C LEU A 701 6.78 -85.19 -24.94
#